data_AF-A0A3M0W715-F1
#
_entry.id   AF-A0A3M0W715-F1
#
_cell.length_a   1.000
_cell.length_b   1.000
_cell.length_c   1.000
_cell.angle_alpha   90.00
_cell.angle_beta   90.00
_cell.angle_gamma   90.00
#
_symmetry.space_group_name_H-M   'P 1'
#
loop_
_entity.id
_entity.type
_entity.pdbx_description
1 polymer ?
#
loop_
_entity_poly.entity_id
_entity_poly.type
_entity_poly.pdbx_seq_one_letter_code
_entity_poly.pdbx_strand_id
1 'polypeptide(L)'
;MASAAPKGGALNSAGRKHKVTVIGSGNWGSTIAKVVAENTAAHPDLFERDVQMWVFEEQVQLKKDSKHYKEGTELSSGPQKLTRIINTFHENVKYLPGIALPHNVIANPDVTDAVRDSTILIFNLPHQFIKNVCKQITGHIQPFARGISCIKGIDVQESSIHLFSETIGHELGIYCGALSGANIASEVAQEKWSETTIAYAPPAVDSRSEPSHGDASQLIHRDVHGQPSTTELKPLPAEYPAIDQETVRKLFHRRYFHVSVVSDVASVSLGGALKNVVAVAAGWVDGLGWGDNAKAAIMRIGLLEMISFGHRFFGETVSAETFTEESAGVADLITTCNGGRHVRCAAMSIREGKSIGEIEARELNGQKLQGTLTAYEIHTFLKSHGIEKDFPLFTAVYDILEGKAKAEDLPAILEPDSNGATNGKSGLSGQERLSRSSILIIGLGGLGSPASLYLASAGVGKLGLVDGDRVEESNLHRQIVHTEGRVGMSKVRSAMAGCRAVNSTIKYEVFEEQLDNKRALQIIEGFDVVLDCTDNPATRYLISDACVVLGKTLISGAAQVTDGQMMVLAYPSYSQGNETIITRAPCYRCIFPRPPPPETVRSCSEIGILGPVVGAVGTLMATEAIKVIVQGVDGGYGRGRKPTMLLYSAWSADPKNMFRTIGLRGRRSDCVACGDDKLTGQSIEEGRIDYISFCGGPPQDVKLLTGEHRIDAGDNSRAPLIVDVREEIEFEIGAKVKGSVNIPISRILRDGGADSFAGITGLQQEEEEGGGTDDCHLQEHPEVYFVCQRGNDSQIAAQKLIDWDRQNSVRRKWIGDVVGGILALEKKEARVEEEQGGQANLPLPSDHGGPYTGDLTYYEPGLGACGITSSSSENVVAVSHTLFDAAQTGSDPNANPLCGTKIRAKRYKEGVGERTVDLTVVDRCVGCKSTDIDVTTTAFGRLADLDLGRVTVTWSWLG
;
A
#
# COMPACT_ATOMS: atom_id res chain seq x y z
N MET A 1 -6.88 -34.17 -47.99
CA MET A 1 -5.65 -33.83 -47.24
C MET A 1 -5.80 -32.41 -46.72
N ALA A 2 -5.50 -32.24 -45.42
CA ALA A 2 -5.36 -31.00 -44.63
C ALA A 2 -6.57 -30.04 -44.61
N SER A 3 -7.37 -30.01 -43.53
CA SER A 3 -7.10 -29.40 -42.20
C SER A 3 -7.72 -27.99 -42.13
N ALA A 4 -8.95 -27.93 -41.63
CA ALA A 4 -9.58 -26.70 -41.14
C ALA A 4 -9.72 -26.82 -39.61
N ALA A 5 -9.27 -25.77 -38.91
CA ALA A 5 -9.15 -25.66 -37.47
C ALA A 5 -10.44 -26.02 -36.70
N PRO A 6 -10.34 -26.63 -35.50
CA PRO A 6 -11.50 -26.79 -34.64
C PRO A 6 -11.86 -25.43 -34.03
N LYS A 7 -13.11 -25.03 -34.26
CA LYS A 7 -13.77 -23.90 -33.61
C LYS A 7 -13.68 -24.06 -32.09
N GLY A 8 -13.39 -22.96 -31.40
CA GLY A 8 -13.36 -22.86 -29.94
C GLY A 8 -14.59 -23.53 -29.32
N GLY A 9 -14.33 -24.50 -28.44
CA GLY A 9 -15.34 -25.23 -27.70
C GLY A 9 -16.13 -24.27 -26.81
N ALA A 10 -17.45 -24.32 -26.97
CA ALA A 10 -18.39 -23.78 -25.98
C ALA A 10 -18.10 -24.44 -24.62
N LEU A 11 -17.80 -23.64 -23.60
CA LEU A 11 -17.83 -24.07 -22.21
C LEU A 11 -19.26 -24.52 -21.90
N ASN A 12 -19.39 -25.80 -21.54
CA ASN A 12 -20.61 -26.54 -21.20
C ASN A 12 -21.73 -25.69 -20.61
N SER A 13 -22.90 -25.67 -21.26
CA SER A 13 -24.16 -25.26 -20.63
C SER A 13 -24.48 -26.22 -19.48
N ALA A 14 -24.44 -25.73 -18.24
CA ALA A 14 -24.88 -26.49 -17.07
C ALA A 14 -26.29 -27.07 -17.30
N GLY A 15 -26.46 -28.38 -17.09
CA GLY A 15 -27.71 -29.08 -17.41
C GLY A 15 -28.77 -29.00 -16.31
N ARG A 16 -28.39 -28.65 -15.07
CA ARG A 16 -29.28 -28.57 -13.90
C ARG A 16 -29.42 -27.14 -13.41
N LYS A 17 -30.52 -26.84 -12.71
CA LYS A 17 -30.88 -25.51 -12.22
C LYS A 17 -30.89 -25.51 -10.71
N HIS A 18 -30.66 -24.35 -10.10
CA HIS A 18 -30.66 -24.20 -8.66
C HIS A 18 -32.10 -24.18 -8.11
N LYS A 19 -32.38 -25.08 -7.17
CA LYS A 19 -33.60 -25.05 -6.35
C LYS A 19 -33.39 -24.17 -5.12
N VAL A 20 -34.34 -23.28 -4.84
CA VAL A 20 -34.23 -22.25 -3.80
C VAL A 20 -35.30 -22.45 -2.73
N THR A 21 -34.88 -22.42 -1.46
CA THR A 21 -35.79 -22.53 -0.32
C THR A 21 -35.58 -21.39 0.67
N VAL A 22 -36.67 -20.71 1.02
CA VAL A 22 -36.71 -19.71 2.10
C VAL A 22 -37.15 -20.40 3.39
N ILE A 23 -36.25 -20.47 4.35
CA ILE A 23 -36.48 -21.03 5.68
C ILE A 23 -36.98 -19.90 6.57
N GLY A 24 -38.30 -19.72 6.58
CA GLY A 24 -39.00 -18.72 7.39
C GLY A 24 -40.11 -18.00 6.63
N SER A 25 -41.17 -17.65 7.36
CA SER A 25 -42.43 -17.16 6.78
C SER A 25 -43.02 -15.95 7.51
N GLY A 26 -42.23 -15.29 8.35
CA GLY A 26 -42.61 -14.02 8.95
C GLY A 26 -42.76 -12.91 7.90
N ASN A 27 -42.91 -11.66 8.35
CA ASN A 27 -43.07 -10.50 7.47
C ASN A 27 -41.92 -10.40 6.44
N TRP A 28 -40.66 -10.41 6.92
CA TRP A 28 -39.49 -10.39 6.02
C TRP A 28 -39.30 -11.69 5.23
N GLY A 29 -39.67 -12.85 5.80
CA GLY A 29 -39.54 -14.16 5.13
C GLY A 29 -40.48 -14.28 3.92
N SER A 30 -41.72 -13.81 4.07
CA SER A 30 -42.68 -13.75 2.96
C SER A 30 -42.26 -12.72 1.90
N THR A 31 -41.68 -11.59 2.34
CA THR A 31 -41.19 -10.54 1.44
C THR A 31 -40.01 -11.02 0.60
N ILE A 32 -39.03 -11.67 1.21
CA ILE A 32 -37.86 -12.19 0.48
C ILE A 32 -38.25 -13.37 -0.41
N ALA A 33 -39.21 -14.22 0.01
CA ALA A 33 -39.78 -15.25 -0.85
C ALA A 33 -40.45 -14.68 -2.10
N LYS A 34 -41.18 -13.55 -1.99
CA LYS A 34 -41.71 -12.82 -3.14
C LYS A 34 -40.60 -12.37 -4.10
N VAL A 35 -39.58 -11.68 -3.58
CA VAL A 35 -38.44 -11.18 -4.38
C VAL A 35 -37.73 -12.31 -5.12
N VAL A 36 -37.43 -13.39 -4.40
CA VAL A 36 -36.74 -14.57 -4.94
C VAL A 36 -37.62 -15.30 -5.96
N ALA A 37 -38.92 -15.44 -5.72
CA ALA A 37 -39.85 -16.07 -6.67
C ALA A 37 -40.02 -15.28 -7.97
N GLU A 38 -39.99 -13.95 -7.92
CA GLU A 38 -39.97 -13.13 -9.14
C GLU A 38 -38.70 -13.37 -9.97
N ASN A 39 -37.54 -13.45 -9.31
CA ASN A 39 -36.25 -13.60 -9.98
C ASN A 39 -35.98 -15.02 -10.50
N THR A 40 -36.41 -16.05 -9.77
CA THR A 40 -36.36 -17.43 -10.25
C THR A 40 -37.22 -17.63 -11.49
N ALA A 41 -38.37 -16.95 -11.58
CA ALA A 41 -39.19 -16.93 -12.78
C ALA A 41 -38.55 -16.14 -13.94
N ALA A 42 -37.79 -15.08 -13.64
CA ALA A 42 -37.10 -14.24 -14.63
C ALA A 42 -35.80 -14.86 -15.18
N HIS A 43 -35.17 -15.76 -14.42
CA HIS A 43 -33.91 -16.41 -14.75
C HIS A 43 -34.04 -17.95 -14.81
N PRO A 44 -34.85 -18.49 -15.74
CA PRO A 44 -35.12 -19.92 -15.85
C PRO A 44 -33.91 -20.72 -16.37
N ASP A 45 -32.85 -20.04 -16.81
CA ASP A 45 -31.55 -20.62 -17.16
C ASP A 45 -30.72 -21.01 -15.92
N LEU A 46 -30.93 -20.32 -14.80
CA LEU A 46 -30.16 -20.53 -13.56
C LEU A 46 -30.95 -21.24 -12.48
N PHE A 47 -32.25 -20.95 -12.34
CA PHE A 47 -33.05 -21.40 -11.21
C PHE A 47 -34.25 -22.25 -11.62
N GLU A 48 -34.64 -23.17 -10.75
CA GLU A 48 -35.97 -23.77 -10.81
C GLU A 48 -37.02 -22.69 -10.54
N ARG A 49 -38.17 -22.79 -11.22
CA ARG A 49 -39.22 -21.78 -11.12
C ARG A 49 -39.83 -21.69 -9.72
N ASP A 50 -40.05 -22.82 -9.07
CA ASP A 50 -40.76 -22.86 -7.79
C ASP A 50 -39.81 -22.61 -6.62
N VAL A 51 -40.24 -21.74 -5.71
CA VAL A 51 -39.52 -21.40 -4.48
C VAL A 51 -40.27 -22.00 -3.31
N GLN A 52 -39.62 -22.89 -2.57
CA GLN A 52 -40.19 -23.42 -1.34
C GLN A 52 -40.07 -22.36 -0.23
N MET A 53 -41.13 -22.18 0.54
CA MET A 53 -41.13 -21.34 1.73
C MET A 53 -41.58 -22.18 2.92
N TRP A 54 -40.67 -22.41 3.87
CA TRP A 54 -41.03 -23.12 5.08
C TRP A 54 -41.91 -22.25 5.98
N VAL A 55 -43.09 -22.76 6.31
CA VAL A 55 -44.07 -22.12 7.18
C VAL A 55 -44.29 -23.00 8.40
N PHE A 56 -43.94 -22.53 9.59
CA PHE A 56 -44.33 -23.22 10.81
C PHE A 56 -45.87 -23.30 10.87
N GLU A 57 -46.41 -24.52 10.90
CA GLU A 57 -47.85 -24.71 10.71
C GLU A 57 -48.64 -24.14 11.90
N GLU A 58 -49.59 -23.26 11.57
CA GLU A 58 -50.46 -22.63 12.54
C GLU A 58 -51.90 -22.64 12.03
N GLN A 59 -52.84 -22.66 12.98
CA GLN A 59 -54.25 -22.52 12.67
C GLN A 59 -54.62 -21.03 12.68
N VAL A 60 -55.11 -20.53 11.55
CA VAL A 60 -55.48 -19.13 11.36
C VAL A 60 -56.92 -19.05 10.85
N GLN A 61 -57.71 -18.17 11.45
CA GLN A 61 -59.07 -17.88 10.99
C GLN A 61 -59.06 -16.59 10.17
N LEU A 62 -59.65 -16.63 8.98
CA LEU A 62 -59.83 -15.44 8.16
C LEU A 62 -60.75 -14.46 8.90
N LYS A 63 -60.26 -13.23 9.11
CA LYS A 63 -61.07 -12.16 9.69
C LYS A 63 -62.18 -11.76 8.71
N LYS A 64 -63.34 -11.33 9.23
CA LYS A 64 -64.51 -10.96 8.41
C LYS A 64 -64.24 -9.79 7.44
N ASP A 65 -63.28 -8.94 7.78
CA ASP A 65 -62.82 -7.80 6.98
C ASP A 65 -61.73 -8.19 5.95
N SER A 66 -61.27 -9.44 5.94
CA SER A 66 -60.34 -9.94 4.92
C SER A 66 -61.03 -10.01 3.55
N LYS A 67 -60.34 -9.58 2.49
CA LYS A 67 -60.82 -9.72 1.10
C LYS A 67 -61.05 -11.17 0.67
N HIS A 68 -60.46 -12.14 1.40
CA HIS A 68 -60.61 -13.57 1.14
C HIS A 68 -61.75 -14.22 1.94
N TYR A 69 -62.36 -13.50 2.89
CA TYR A 69 -63.48 -14.00 3.65
C TYR A 69 -64.75 -14.05 2.79
N LYS A 70 -65.36 -15.23 2.71
CA LYS A 70 -66.64 -15.45 2.02
C LYS A 70 -67.54 -16.28 2.93
N GLU A 71 -68.62 -15.66 3.40
CA GLU A 71 -69.59 -16.32 4.28
C GLU A 71 -70.11 -17.61 3.63
N GLY A 72 -70.16 -18.70 4.42
CA GLY A 72 -70.58 -20.02 3.95
C GLY A 72 -69.51 -20.84 3.19
N THR A 73 -68.28 -20.35 3.02
CA THR A 73 -67.19 -21.14 2.39
C THR A 73 -66.37 -21.93 3.42
N GLU A 74 -65.86 -23.10 3.02
CA GLU A 74 -65.03 -23.98 3.88
C GLU A 74 -63.82 -23.25 4.48
N LEU A 75 -63.17 -22.39 3.68
CA LEU A 75 -62.00 -21.61 4.10
C LEU A 75 -62.34 -20.49 5.09
N SER A 76 -63.60 -20.09 5.19
CA SER A 76 -64.10 -19.06 6.12
C SER A 76 -64.82 -19.65 7.33
N SER A 77 -65.12 -20.96 7.32
CA SER A 77 -65.73 -21.70 8.43
C SER A 77 -64.65 -22.25 9.37
N GLY A 78 -64.25 -21.42 10.34
CA GLY A 78 -63.34 -21.81 11.43
C GLY A 78 -61.84 -21.67 11.10
N PRO A 79 -60.96 -22.12 12.01
CA PRO A 79 -59.50 -22.07 11.82
C PRO A 79 -59.03 -23.00 10.68
N GLN A 80 -58.13 -22.51 9.83
CA GLN A 80 -57.52 -23.23 8.71
C GLN A 80 -55.99 -23.23 8.84
N LYS A 81 -55.36 -24.25 8.24
CA LYS A 81 -53.90 -24.30 8.12
C LYS A 81 -53.38 -23.09 7.35
N LEU A 82 -52.38 -22.39 7.91
CA LEU A 82 -51.79 -21.21 7.27
C LEU A 82 -51.17 -21.56 5.92
N THR A 83 -50.53 -22.72 5.79
CA THR A 83 -49.97 -23.20 4.51
C THR A 83 -51.04 -23.36 3.43
N ARG A 84 -52.21 -23.91 3.78
CA ARG A 84 -53.36 -24.04 2.87
C ARG A 84 -53.85 -22.67 2.40
N ILE A 85 -53.95 -21.70 3.31
CA ILE A 85 -54.36 -20.32 2.98
C ILE A 85 -53.35 -19.69 2.01
N ILE A 86 -52.06 -19.76 2.32
CA ILE A 86 -51.00 -19.17 1.49
C ILE A 86 -51.00 -19.79 0.09
N ASN A 87 -51.05 -21.12 -0.03
CA ASN A 87 -51.05 -21.79 -1.33
C ASN A 87 -52.34 -21.58 -2.14
N THR A 88 -53.46 -21.26 -1.48
CA THR A 88 -54.74 -21.02 -2.17
C THR A 88 -54.86 -19.58 -2.65
N PHE A 89 -54.53 -18.62 -1.79
CA PHE A 89 -54.74 -17.20 -2.05
C PHE A 89 -53.47 -16.45 -2.46
N HIS A 90 -52.31 -17.11 -2.38
CA HIS A 90 -50.99 -16.52 -2.57
C HIS A 90 -50.81 -15.25 -1.73
N GLU A 91 -51.16 -15.34 -0.44
CA GLU A 91 -51.04 -14.25 0.51
C GLU A 91 -50.83 -14.80 1.91
N ASN A 92 -49.82 -14.27 2.61
CA ASN A 92 -49.63 -14.55 4.03
C ASN A 92 -50.50 -13.61 4.87
N VAL A 93 -51.77 -13.99 5.02
CA VAL A 93 -52.80 -13.18 5.70
C VAL A 93 -52.48 -12.83 7.15
N LYS A 94 -51.56 -13.54 7.79
CA LYS A 94 -51.15 -13.31 9.17
C LYS A 94 -49.95 -12.36 9.28
N TYR A 95 -48.89 -12.62 8.53
CA TYR A 95 -47.61 -11.94 8.70
C TYR A 95 -47.32 -10.86 7.64
N LEU A 96 -47.98 -10.92 6.49
CA LEU A 96 -47.84 -9.94 5.40
C LEU A 96 -49.21 -9.72 4.70
N PRO A 97 -50.23 -9.24 5.44
CA PRO A 97 -51.57 -9.06 4.89
C PRO A 97 -51.61 -8.01 3.78
N GLY A 98 -52.44 -8.25 2.77
CA GLY A 98 -52.67 -7.33 1.66
C GLY A 98 -51.67 -7.43 0.51
N ILE A 99 -50.57 -8.19 0.66
CA ILE A 99 -49.55 -8.37 -0.38
C ILE A 99 -49.76 -9.68 -1.12
N ALA A 100 -49.84 -9.61 -2.45
CA ALA A 100 -49.87 -10.79 -3.30
C ALA A 100 -48.46 -11.38 -3.44
N LEU A 101 -48.33 -12.67 -3.13
CA LEU A 101 -47.15 -13.48 -3.39
C LEU A 101 -47.23 -14.06 -4.81
N PRO A 102 -46.10 -14.26 -5.50
CA PRO A 102 -46.08 -14.96 -6.77
C PRO A 102 -46.63 -16.40 -6.66
N HIS A 103 -47.28 -16.88 -7.71
CA HIS A 103 -47.89 -18.22 -7.73
C HIS A 103 -46.88 -19.37 -7.57
N ASN A 104 -45.60 -19.10 -7.87
CA ASN A 104 -44.49 -20.03 -7.70
C ASN A 104 -43.85 -20.00 -6.30
N VAL A 105 -44.46 -19.30 -5.32
CA VAL A 105 -44.12 -19.48 -3.90
C VAL A 105 -44.96 -20.62 -3.34
N ILE A 106 -44.31 -21.68 -2.86
CA ILE A 106 -44.95 -22.87 -2.31
C ILE A 106 -44.74 -22.93 -0.80
N ALA A 107 -45.80 -22.69 -0.03
CA ALA A 107 -45.78 -22.80 1.42
C ALA A 107 -45.77 -24.28 1.84
N ASN A 108 -44.74 -24.68 2.59
CA ASN A 108 -44.53 -26.05 3.03
C ASN A 108 -44.43 -26.11 4.58
N PRO A 109 -45.26 -26.92 5.27
CA PRO A 109 -45.21 -27.03 6.73
C PRO A 109 -44.02 -27.82 7.26
N ASP A 110 -43.46 -28.72 6.45
CA ASP A 110 -42.36 -29.60 6.83
C ASP A 110 -41.03 -29.01 6.37
N VAL A 111 -40.18 -28.67 7.34
CA VAL A 111 -38.88 -28.05 7.05
C VAL A 111 -37.94 -29.00 6.31
N THR A 112 -38.01 -30.31 6.58
CA THR A 112 -37.15 -31.31 5.93
C THR A 112 -37.57 -31.55 4.49
N ASP A 113 -38.89 -31.52 4.23
CA ASP A 113 -39.41 -31.61 2.87
C ASP A 113 -39.13 -30.33 2.07
N ALA A 114 -39.28 -29.16 2.69
CA ALA A 114 -39.03 -27.87 2.04
C ALA A 114 -37.58 -27.72 1.55
N VAL A 115 -36.59 -28.19 2.33
CA VAL A 115 -35.16 -28.08 1.98
C VAL A 115 -34.67 -29.21 1.08
N ARG A 116 -35.48 -30.25 0.85
CA ARG A 116 -35.12 -31.40 0.02
C ARG A 116 -34.65 -30.94 -1.36
N ASP A 117 -33.51 -31.44 -1.80
CA ASP A 117 -32.87 -31.13 -3.10
C ASP A 117 -32.53 -29.65 -3.35
N SER A 118 -32.64 -28.81 -2.32
CA SER A 118 -32.40 -27.38 -2.46
C SER A 118 -30.90 -27.10 -2.46
N THR A 119 -30.44 -26.32 -3.43
CA THR A 119 -29.03 -25.95 -3.57
C THR A 119 -28.74 -24.58 -2.96
N ILE A 120 -29.76 -23.74 -2.79
CA ILE A 120 -29.67 -22.43 -2.15
C ILE A 120 -30.68 -22.35 -1.02
N LEU A 121 -30.21 -22.09 0.20
CA LEU A 121 -31.01 -21.97 1.42
C LEU A 121 -30.95 -20.54 1.95
N ILE A 122 -32.11 -19.89 2.09
CA ILE A 122 -32.22 -18.52 2.58
C ILE A 122 -32.81 -18.56 3.99
N PHE A 123 -32.02 -18.22 4.99
CA PHE A 123 -32.42 -18.29 6.40
C PHE A 123 -33.02 -16.97 6.85
N ASN A 124 -34.30 -16.97 7.20
CA ASN A 124 -34.98 -15.80 7.73
C ASN A 124 -35.90 -16.15 8.90
N LEU A 125 -35.28 -16.39 10.05
CA LEU A 125 -35.95 -16.77 11.28
C LEU A 125 -35.55 -15.83 12.43
N PRO A 126 -36.39 -15.68 13.46
CA PRO A 126 -35.91 -15.17 14.75
C PRO A 126 -34.73 -16.01 15.24
N HIS A 127 -33.69 -15.37 15.76
CA HIS A 127 -32.40 -16.00 16.06
C HIS A 127 -32.52 -17.22 17.00
N GLN A 128 -33.45 -17.15 17.96
CA GLN A 128 -33.72 -18.18 18.97
C GLN A 128 -34.10 -19.55 18.37
N PHE A 129 -34.56 -19.59 17.12
CA PHE A 129 -34.99 -20.83 16.46
C PHE A 129 -33.92 -21.45 15.55
N ILE A 130 -32.83 -20.73 15.25
CA ILE A 130 -31.83 -21.15 14.26
C ILE A 130 -31.22 -22.50 14.64
N LYS A 131 -30.66 -22.63 15.86
CA LYS A 131 -30.00 -23.87 16.30
C LYS A 131 -30.92 -25.08 16.22
N ASN A 132 -32.20 -24.94 16.59
CA ASN A 132 -33.18 -26.02 16.54
C ASN A 132 -33.59 -26.38 15.11
N VAL A 133 -33.69 -25.39 14.22
CA VAL A 133 -34.02 -25.63 12.80
C VAL A 133 -32.83 -26.28 12.08
N CYS A 134 -31.60 -25.80 12.31
CA CYS A 134 -30.40 -26.42 11.76
C CYS A 134 -30.34 -27.92 12.13
N LYS A 135 -30.52 -28.26 13.41
CA LYS A 135 -30.56 -29.66 13.87
C LYS A 135 -31.61 -30.52 13.18
N GLN A 136 -32.78 -29.96 12.83
CA GLN A 136 -33.84 -30.71 12.13
C GLN A 136 -33.47 -31.01 10.68
N ILE A 137 -32.78 -30.08 10.00
CA ILE A 137 -32.44 -30.22 8.58
C ILE A 137 -31.04 -30.82 8.36
N THR A 138 -30.21 -30.96 9.40
CA THR A 138 -28.95 -31.71 9.32
C THR A 138 -29.22 -33.10 8.74
N GLY A 139 -28.47 -33.47 7.69
CA GLY A 139 -28.65 -34.74 6.97
C GLY A 139 -29.79 -34.77 5.95
N HIS A 140 -30.60 -33.71 5.83
CA HIS A 140 -31.71 -33.61 4.88
C HIS A 140 -31.47 -32.60 3.75
N ILE A 141 -30.38 -31.82 3.84
CA ILE A 141 -29.97 -30.85 2.80
C ILE A 141 -28.97 -31.46 1.81
N GLN A 142 -28.85 -30.85 0.62
CA GLN A 142 -27.76 -31.18 -0.29
C GLN A 142 -26.42 -30.78 0.35
N PRO A 143 -25.41 -31.65 0.35
CA PRO A 143 -24.17 -31.40 1.10
C PRO A 143 -23.27 -30.33 0.44
N PHE A 144 -23.60 -29.94 -0.79
CA PHE A 144 -22.98 -28.83 -1.52
C PHE A 144 -23.89 -27.59 -1.59
N ALA A 145 -24.99 -27.56 -0.81
CA ALA A 145 -25.84 -26.39 -0.75
C ALA A 145 -25.08 -25.15 -0.25
N ARG A 146 -25.60 -23.96 -0.56
CA ARG A 146 -25.08 -22.67 -0.11
C ARG A 146 -26.18 -21.90 0.62
N GLY A 147 -25.80 -21.20 1.68
CA GLY A 147 -26.70 -20.46 2.56
C GLY A 147 -26.58 -18.95 2.39
N ILE A 148 -27.68 -18.23 2.65
CA ILE A 148 -27.67 -16.77 2.87
C ILE A 148 -28.51 -16.48 4.11
N SER A 149 -27.87 -15.89 5.13
CA SER A 149 -28.55 -15.48 6.36
C SER A 149 -29.13 -14.07 6.21
N CYS A 150 -30.45 -13.92 6.36
CA CYS A 150 -31.13 -12.63 6.48
C CYS A 150 -31.34 -12.23 7.96
N ILE A 151 -30.70 -12.93 8.90
CA ILE A 151 -30.87 -12.71 10.33
C ILE A 151 -30.00 -11.52 10.76
N LYS A 152 -30.63 -10.52 11.39
CA LYS A 152 -29.95 -9.36 11.99
C LYS A 152 -29.68 -9.64 13.47
N GLY A 153 -28.42 -9.86 13.84
CA GLY A 153 -27.99 -10.12 15.22
C GLY A 153 -26.61 -10.80 15.28
N ILE A 154 -26.10 -10.98 16.49
CA ILE A 154 -24.85 -11.70 16.80
C ILE A 154 -25.13 -12.70 17.93
N ASP A 155 -24.43 -13.83 17.96
CA ASP A 155 -24.46 -14.78 19.08
C ASP A 155 -23.25 -14.50 19.96
N VAL A 156 -23.47 -14.03 21.18
CA VAL A 156 -22.40 -13.68 22.12
C VAL A 156 -22.38 -14.69 23.25
N GLN A 157 -21.25 -15.37 23.40
CA GLN A 157 -20.91 -16.22 24.53
C GLN A 157 -19.86 -15.47 25.39
N GLU A 158 -19.76 -15.78 26.69
CA GLU A 158 -19.04 -14.97 27.68
C GLU A 158 -17.67 -14.42 27.21
N SER A 159 -16.90 -15.19 26.43
CA SER A 159 -15.60 -14.79 25.88
C SER A 159 -15.51 -14.77 24.35
N SER A 160 -16.57 -15.14 23.61
CA SER A 160 -16.53 -15.24 22.15
C SER A 160 -17.77 -14.64 21.48
N ILE A 161 -17.58 -14.12 20.28
CA ILE A 161 -18.65 -13.60 19.44
C ILE A 161 -18.71 -14.41 18.15
N HIS A 162 -19.90 -14.84 17.79
CA HIS A 162 -20.15 -15.64 16.59
C HIS A 162 -21.22 -14.98 15.73
N LEU A 163 -21.03 -15.03 14.41
CA LEU A 163 -22.04 -14.59 13.46
C LEU A 163 -23.03 -15.72 13.19
N PHE A 164 -24.31 -15.39 12.95
CA PHE A 164 -25.30 -16.42 12.60
C PHE A 164 -25.00 -17.12 11.28
N SER A 165 -24.36 -16.44 10.33
CA SER A 165 -23.86 -17.06 9.09
C SER A 165 -22.89 -18.20 9.40
N GLU A 166 -21.92 -18.00 10.28
CA GLU A 166 -20.97 -19.03 10.70
C GLU A 166 -21.63 -20.14 11.50
N THR A 167 -22.54 -19.78 12.41
CA THR A 167 -23.29 -20.77 13.20
C THR A 167 -24.08 -21.71 12.28
N ILE A 168 -24.77 -21.16 11.27
CA ILE A 168 -25.48 -21.94 10.26
C ILE A 168 -24.50 -22.80 9.46
N GLY A 169 -23.37 -22.24 9.05
CA GLY A 169 -22.37 -22.96 8.27
C GLY A 169 -21.77 -24.15 9.02
N HIS A 170 -21.43 -23.95 10.29
CA HIS A 170 -20.88 -24.98 11.18
C HIS A 170 -21.89 -26.11 11.45
N GLU A 171 -23.15 -25.79 11.78
CA GLU A 171 -24.17 -26.80 12.11
C GLU A 171 -24.60 -27.65 10.91
N LEU A 172 -24.48 -27.10 9.69
CA LEU A 172 -24.97 -27.73 8.46
C LEU A 172 -23.87 -28.24 7.52
N GLY A 173 -22.62 -27.85 7.73
CA GLY A 173 -21.51 -28.22 6.83
C GLY A 173 -21.57 -27.49 5.48
N ILE A 174 -22.08 -26.25 5.44
CA ILE A 174 -22.25 -25.47 4.20
C ILE A 174 -21.67 -24.06 4.32
N TYR A 175 -21.34 -23.42 3.20
CA TYR A 175 -20.99 -22.01 3.20
C TYR A 175 -22.24 -21.15 3.34
N CYS A 176 -22.19 -20.10 4.16
CA CYS A 176 -23.32 -19.20 4.39
C CYS A 176 -22.88 -17.73 4.34
N GLY A 177 -23.46 -16.97 3.41
CA GLY A 177 -23.33 -15.51 3.34
C GLY A 177 -24.30 -14.78 4.27
N ALA A 178 -24.37 -13.45 4.14
CA ALA A 178 -25.27 -12.61 4.93
C ALA A 178 -25.97 -11.54 4.08
N LEU A 179 -27.18 -11.15 4.46
CA LEU A 179 -27.97 -10.08 3.85
C LEU A 179 -28.37 -9.09 4.93
N SER A 180 -28.01 -7.82 4.73
CA SER A 180 -28.45 -6.70 5.57
C SER A 180 -28.58 -5.42 4.75
N GLY A 181 -29.32 -4.43 5.25
CA GLY A 181 -29.60 -3.20 4.50
C GLY A 181 -30.78 -2.40 5.03
N ALA A 182 -30.94 -1.20 4.49
CA ALA A 182 -32.05 -0.30 4.78
C ALA A 182 -33.35 -0.76 4.09
N ASN A 183 -33.95 -1.84 4.60
CA ASN A 183 -34.96 -2.59 3.88
C ASN A 183 -36.17 -3.00 4.74
N ILE A 184 -37.02 -2.03 5.09
CA ILE A 184 -38.25 -2.31 5.85
C ILE A 184 -39.16 -3.26 5.05
N ALA A 185 -39.48 -4.41 5.65
CA ALA A 185 -40.16 -5.51 4.97
C ALA A 185 -41.44 -5.12 4.23
N SER A 186 -42.33 -4.36 4.89
CA SER A 186 -43.58 -3.90 4.29
C SER A 186 -43.38 -2.98 3.09
N GLU A 187 -42.29 -2.20 3.05
CA GLU A 187 -42.01 -1.28 1.95
C GLU A 187 -41.49 -2.03 0.72
N VAL A 188 -40.56 -2.97 0.94
CA VAL A 188 -40.07 -3.86 -0.12
C VAL A 188 -41.19 -4.72 -0.68
N ALA A 189 -42.09 -5.22 0.18
CA ALA A 189 -43.26 -5.99 -0.24
C ALA A 189 -44.24 -5.17 -1.09
N GLN A 190 -44.34 -3.87 -0.82
CA GLN A 190 -45.13 -2.89 -1.58
C GLN A 190 -44.39 -2.36 -2.82
N GLU A 191 -43.20 -2.91 -3.13
CA GLU A 191 -42.37 -2.49 -4.26
C GLU A 191 -41.95 -1.02 -4.19
N LYS A 192 -41.88 -0.45 -2.98
CA LYS A 192 -41.22 0.82 -2.78
C LYS A 192 -39.72 0.62 -2.94
N TRP A 193 -39.08 1.58 -3.59
CA TRP A 193 -37.66 1.51 -3.85
C TRP A 193 -36.86 1.48 -2.55
N SER A 194 -35.99 0.47 -2.42
CA SER A 194 -35.01 0.35 -1.34
C SER A 194 -33.76 -0.37 -1.83
N GLU A 195 -32.77 -0.45 -0.94
CA GLU A 195 -31.48 -1.08 -1.23
C GLU A 195 -31.12 -2.10 -0.16
N THR A 196 -30.23 -3.04 -0.52
CA THR A 196 -29.63 -3.98 0.42
C THR A 196 -28.23 -4.33 -0.02
N THR A 197 -27.42 -4.78 0.93
CA THR A 197 -26.11 -5.38 0.67
C THR A 197 -26.18 -6.87 0.99
N ILE A 198 -25.65 -7.71 0.10
CA ILE A 198 -25.48 -9.14 0.32
C ILE A 198 -23.99 -9.43 0.34
N ALA A 199 -23.50 -9.94 1.47
CA ALA A 199 -22.15 -10.44 1.54
C ALA A 199 -22.11 -11.91 1.14
N TYR A 200 -21.37 -12.19 0.07
CA TYR A 200 -21.13 -13.53 -0.43
C TYR A 200 -19.74 -13.59 -1.09
N ALA A 201 -18.81 -14.29 -0.42
CA ALA A 201 -17.50 -14.61 -0.97
C ALA A 201 -17.53 -16.06 -1.44
N PRO A 202 -17.52 -16.33 -2.76
CA PRO A 202 -17.57 -17.70 -3.28
C PRO A 202 -16.43 -18.54 -2.66
N PRO A 203 -16.73 -19.71 -2.06
CA PRO A 203 -15.71 -20.50 -1.41
C PRO A 203 -14.76 -21.07 -2.48
N ALA A 204 -13.46 -21.16 -2.16
CA ALA A 204 -12.43 -21.59 -3.12
C ALA A 204 -12.71 -22.98 -3.73
N VAL A 205 -13.40 -23.86 -2.99
CA VAL A 205 -13.83 -25.20 -3.46
C VAL A 205 -14.81 -25.16 -4.63
N ASP A 206 -15.44 -24.02 -4.90
CA ASP A 206 -16.33 -23.81 -6.04
C ASP A 206 -15.61 -23.19 -7.25
N SER A 207 -14.32 -22.85 -7.12
CA SER A 207 -13.53 -22.30 -8.22
C SER A 207 -13.35 -23.35 -9.32
N ARG A 208 -13.70 -22.96 -10.55
CA ARG A 208 -13.52 -23.78 -11.77
C ARG A 208 -12.17 -23.55 -12.46
N SER A 209 -11.33 -22.69 -11.89
CA SER A 209 -10.00 -22.37 -12.42
C SER A 209 -8.94 -23.23 -11.75
N GLU A 210 -7.99 -23.76 -12.53
CA GLU A 210 -6.83 -24.45 -11.96
C GLU A 210 -6.02 -23.47 -11.11
N PRO A 211 -5.57 -23.87 -9.90
CA PRO A 211 -4.77 -23.01 -9.05
C PRO A 211 -3.47 -22.64 -9.76
N SER A 212 -3.31 -21.36 -10.11
CA SER A 212 -2.05 -20.84 -10.60
C SER A 212 -1.02 -20.93 -9.48
N HIS A 213 -0.05 -21.84 -9.65
CA HIS A 213 1.06 -22.13 -8.72
C HIS A 213 0.66 -22.79 -7.39
N GLY A 214 0.45 -24.12 -7.39
CA GLY A 214 0.95 -25.08 -6.39
C GLY A 214 0.69 -24.88 -4.89
N ASP A 215 -0.03 -23.84 -4.47
CA ASP A 215 -0.23 -23.51 -3.06
C ASP A 215 -1.57 -24.07 -2.58
N ALA A 216 -1.52 -25.28 -2.02
CA ALA A 216 -2.68 -25.96 -1.43
C ALA A 216 -3.36 -25.15 -0.32
N SER A 217 -2.72 -24.10 0.22
CA SER A 217 -3.31 -23.20 1.22
C SER A 217 -4.44 -22.32 0.68
N GLN A 218 -4.53 -22.14 -0.65
CA GLN A 218 -5.61 -21.35 -1.28
C GLN A 218 -6.96 -22.08 -1.36
N LEU A 219 -6.98 -23.40 -1.17
CA LEU A 219 -8.21 -24.21 -1.15
C LEU A 219 -8.87 -24.26 0.23
N ILE A 220 -8.20 -23.75 1.27
CA ILE A 220 -8.69 -23.81 2.64
C ILE A 220 -9.75 -22.72 2.83
N HIS A 221 -10.99 -23.14 3.12
CA HIS A 221 -12.05 -22.23 3.51
C HIS A 221 -11.67 -21.50 4.80
N ARG A 222 -11.69 -20.17 4.77
CA ARG A 222 -11.43 -19.32 5.94
C ARG A 222 -12.74 -18.84 6.58
N ASP A 223 -12.75 -18.76 7.89
CA ASP A 223 -13.84 -18.19 8.68
C ASP A 223 -13.83 -16.65 8.65
N VAL A 224 -14.75 -16.01 9.37
CA VAL A 224 -14.85 -14.54 9.41
C VAL A 224 -13.80 -13.89 10.34
N HIS A 225 -12.88 -14.67 10.89
CA HIS A 225 -11.68 -14.18 11.57
C HIS A 225 -10.42 -14.33 10.69
N GLY A 226 -10.56 -14.85 9.47
CA GLY A 226 -9.46 -15.11 8.54
C GLY A 226 -8.71 -16.42 8.81
N GLN A 227 -9.14 -17.21 9.79
CA GLN A 227 -8.52 -18.48 10.19
C GLN A 227 -9.07 -19.65 9.35
N PRO A 228 -8.34 -20.77 9.22
CA PRO A 228 -8.90 -21.99 8.64
C PRO A 228 -10.19 -22.41 9.34
N SER A 229 -11.29 -22.45 8.59
CA SER A 229 -12.60 -22.84 9.11
C SER A 229 -12.62 -24.32 9.48
N THR A 230 -13.30 -24.66 10.57
CA THR A 230 -13.57 -26.06 10.95
C THR A 230 -14.65 -26.71 10.07
N THR A 231 -15.33 -25.92 9.23
CA THR A 231 -16.41 -26.40 8.36
C THR A 231 -15.84 -27.00 7.07
N GLU A 232 -15.96 -28.31 6.90
CA GLU A 232 -15.58 -29.00 5.67
C GLU A 232 -16.63 -28.79 4.57
N LEU A 233 -16.30 -27.97 3.56
CA LEU A 233 -17.19 -27.67 2.44
C LEU A 233 -17.06 -28.71 1.33
N LYS A 234 -18.21 -29.17 0.79
CA LYS A 234 -18.23 -29.98 -0.44
C LYS A 234 -18.33 -29.09 -1.69
N PRO A 235 -17.56 -29.39 -2.76
CA PRO A 235 -17.57 -28.62 -3.99
C PRO A 235 -18.92 -28.73 -4.71
N LEU A 236 -19.36 -27.64 -5.33
CA LEU A 236 -20.54 -27.62 -6.18
C LEU A 236 -20.34 -28.49 -7.45
N PRO A 237 -21.24 -29.44 -7.76
CA PRO A 237 -21.09 -30.27 -8.95
C PRO A 237 -21.08 -29.45 -10.26
N ALA A 238 -20.25 -29.85 -11.23
CA ALA A 238 -20.07 -29.14 -12.50
C ALA A 238 -21.34 -29.03 -13.37
N GLU A 239 -22.35 -29.85 -13.07
CA GLU A 239 -23.66 -29.86 -13.73
C GLU A 239 -24.58 -28.68 -13.35
N TYR A 240 -24.28 -27.98 -12.25
CA TYR A 240 -24.97 -26.75 -11.84
C TYR A 240 -24.21 -25.52 -12.33
N PRO A 241 -24.87 -24.36 -12.54
CA PRO A 241 -24.19 -23.07 -12.68
C PRO A 241 -23.36 -22.73 -11.44
N ALA A 242 -22.38 -21.81 -11.57
CA ALA A 242 -21.62 -21.36 -10.41
C ALA A 242 -22.49 -20.45 -9.52
N ILE A 243 -22.42 -20.63 -8.20
CA ILE A 243 -23.03 -19.71 -7.24
C ILE A 243 -21.98 -18.67 -6.86
N ASP A 244 -21.84 -17.66 -7.72
CA ASP A 244 -20.97 -16.50 -7.52
C ASP A 244 -21.76 -15.23 -7.16
N GLN A 245 -21.08 -14.09 -7.05
CA GLN A 245 -21.72 -12.82 -6.74
C GLN A 245 -22.73 -12.38 -7.79
N GLU A 246 -22.55 -12.76 -9.06
CA GLU A 246 -23.50 -12.44 -10.13
C GLU A 246 -24.78 -13.28 -10.01
N THR A 247 -24.65 -14.58 -9.76
CA THR A 247 -25.78 -15.48 -9.50
C THR A 247 -26.57 -15.02 -8.27
N VAL A 248 -25.88 -14.65 -7.18
CA VAL A 248 -26.52 -14.09 -5.98
C VAL A 248 -27.21 -12.76 -6.30
N ARG A 249 -26.56 -11.86 -7.05
CA ARG A 249 -27.20 -10.60 -7.48
C ARG A 249 -28.48 -10.87 -8.28
N LYS A 250 -28.45 -11.78 -9.26
CA LYS A 250 -29.63 -12.15 -10.05
C LYS A 250 -30.76 -12.72 -9.20
N LEU A 251 -30.44 -13.45 -8.13
CA LEU A 251 -31.45 -14.04 -7.25
C LEU A 251 -32.24 -12.99 -6.45
N PHE A 252 -31.62 -11.89 -6.02
CA PHE A 252 -32.25 -10.90 -5.15
C PHE A 252 -32.57 -9.56 -5.82
N HIS A 253 -31.84 -9.15 -6.85
CA HIS A 253 -31.95 -7.82 -7.42
C HIS A 253 -33.30 -7.59 -8.12
N ARG A 254 -33.96 -6.47 -7.82
CA ARG A 254 -35.17 -5.99 -8.50
C ARG A 254 -35.05 -4.49 -8.75
N ARG A 255 -35.89 -3.96 -9.66
CA ARG A 255 -35.96 -2.51 -9.89
C ARG A 255 -36.33 -1.70 -8.65
N TYR A 256 -37.12 -2.29 -7.74
CA TYR A 256 -37.50 -1.69 -6.47
C TYR A 256 -36.62 -2.16 -5.30
N PHE A 257 -35.70 -3.10 -5.53
CA PHE A 257 -34.85 -3.68 -4.49
C PHE A 257 -33.43 -3.83 -5.03
N HIS A 258 -32.67 -2.75 -4.96
CA HIS A 258 -31.28 -2.74 -5.43
C HIS A 258 -30.40 -3.56 -4.50
N VAL A 259 -29.44 -4.29 -5.08
CA VAL A 259 -28.58 -5.23 -4.36
C VAL A 259 -27.15 -4.90 -4.74
N SER A 260 -26.36 -4.49 -3.74
CA SER A 260 -24.90 -4.54 -3.83
C SER A 260 -24.43 -5.90 -3.30
N VAL A 261 -23.47 -6.53 -3.97
CA VAL A 261 -22.89 -7.80 -3.50
C VAL A 261 -21.42 -7.56 -3.16
N VAL A 262 -21.04 -7.88 -1.93
CA VAL A 262 -19.68 -7.70 -1.40
C VAL A 262 -19.12 -9.02 -0.87
N SER A 263 -17.82 -9.09 -0.60
CA SER A 263 -17.22 -10.29 -0.01
C SER A 263 -17.20 -10.28 1.52
N ASP A 264 -17.42 -9.12 2.14
CA ASP A 264 -17.28 -8.89 3.58
C ASP A 264 -18.52 -9.32 4.39
N VAL A 265 -18.56 -10.61 4.75
CA VAL A 265 -19.66 -11.20 5.54
C VAL A 265 -19.71 -10.66 6.96
N ALA A 266 -18.55 -10.36 7.55
CA ALA A 266 -18.45 -9.86 8.92
C ALA A 266 -19.12 -8.50 9.06
N SER A 267 -18.73 -7.52 8.24
CA SER A 267 -19.25 -6.16 8.35
C SER A 267 -20.73 -6.06 8.02
N VAL A 268 -21.22 -6.79 7.01
CA VAL A 268 -22.66 -6.81 6.68
C VAL A 268 -23.49 -7.38 7.84
N SER A 269 -23.00 -8.42 8.51
CA SER A 269 -23.67 -9.04 9.66
C SER A 269 -23.66 -8.11 10.89
N LEU A 270 -22.49 -7.54 11.20
CA LEU A 270 -22.32 -6.61 12.31
C LEU A 270 -23.12 -5.31 12.12
N GLY A 271 -23.14 -4.77 10.90
CA GLY A 271 -23.92 -3.59 10.55
C GLY A 271 -25.41 -3.77 10.89
N GLY A 272 -25.98 -4.94 10.56
CA GLY A 272 -27.36 -5.28 10.87
C GLY A 272 -27.65 -5.45 12.37
N ALA A 273 -26.67 -5.92 13.15
CA ALA A 273 -26.82 -6.18 14.59
C ALA A 273 -26.62 -4.91 15.44
N LEU A 274 -25.45 -4.28 15.31
CA LEU A 274 -24.97 -3.21 16.19
C LEU A 274 -25.77 -1.91 16.04
N LYS A 275 -26.28 -1.62 14.83
CA LYS A 275 -27.11 -0.42 14.58
C LYS A 275 -28.31 -0.31 15.52
N ASN A 276 -28.85 -1.44 15.98
CA ASN A 276 -30.04 -1.46 16.82
C ASN A 276 -29.76 -0.89 18.22
N VAL A 277 -28.52 -0.99 18.70
CA VAL A 277 -28.05 -0.39 19.96
C VAL A 277 -27.98 1.13 19.80
N VAL A 278 -27.38 1.59 18.70
CA VAL A 278 -27.29 3.02 18.35
C VAL A 278 -28.68 3.65 18.18
N ALA A 279 -29.63 2.90 17.62
CA ALA A 279 -31.01 3.35 17.45
C ALA A 279 -31.75 3.56 18.78
N VAL A 280 -31.40 2.84 19.85
CA VAL A 280 -31.95 3.08 21.20
C VAL A 280 -31.46 4.43 21.72
N ALA A 281 -30.15 4.71 21.63
CA ALA A 281 -29.59 6.00 22.03
C ALA A 281 -30.20 7.17 21.23
N ALA A 282 -30.33 7.00 19.91
CA ALA A 282 -30.97 8.01 19.05
C ALA A 282 -32.43 8.26 19.46
N GLY A 283 -33.15 7.23 19.90
CA GLY A 283 -34.50 7.38 20.41
C GLY A 283 -34.58 8.15 21.72
N TRP A 284 -33.63 7.97 22.64
CA TRP A 284 -33.59 8.80 23.83
C TRP A 284 -33.34 10.27 23.51
N VAL A 285 -32.45 10.58 22.57
CA VAL A 285 -32.23 11.95 22.09
C VAL A 285 -33.50 12.55 21.49
N ASP A 286 -34.27 11.78 20.71
CA ASP A 286 -35.59 12.18 20.19
C ASP A 286 -36.64 12.36 21.30
N GLY A 287 -36.53 11.56 22.37
CA GLY A 287 -37.40 11.64 23.55
C GLY A 287 -37.14 12.89 24.38
N LEU A 288 -35.87 13.27 24.52
CA LEU A 288 -35.40 14.47 25.23
C LEU A 288 -35.60 15.77 24.43
N GLY A 289 -35.86 15.67 23.13
CA GLY A 289 -36.12 16.82 22.27
C GLY A 289 -34.87 17.66 21.94
N TRP A 290 -33.68 17.04 21.92
CA TRP A 290 -32.42 17.74 21.64
C TRP A 290 -32.19 18.06 20.16
N GLY A 291 -33.03 17.54 19.27
CA GLY A 291 -33.04 17.85 17.84
C GLY A 291 -32.03 17.06 16.99
N ASP A 292 -32.07 17.32 15.69
CA ASP A 292 -31.38 16.50 14.67
C ASP A 292 -29.85 16.54 14.78
N ASN A 293 -29.28 17.65 15.27
CA ASN A 293 -27.83 17.77 15.47
C ASN A 293 -27.31 16.76 16.50
N ALA A 294 -27.98 16.66 17.66
CA ALA A 294 -27.63 15.70 18.70
C ALA A 294 -27.82 14.26 18.20
N LYS A 295 -28.91 14.02 17.46
CA LYS A 295 -29.21 12.72 16.88
C LYS A 295 -28.13 12.29 15.88
N ALA A 296 -27.70 13.20 15.01
CA ALA A 296 -26.60 12.97 14.06
C ALA A 296 -25.27 12.67 14.77
N ALA A 297 -24.98 13.35 15.88
CA ALA A 297 -23.80 13.07 16.69
C ALA A 297 -23.81 11.63 17.24
N ILE A 298 -24.95 11.16 17.77
CA ILE A 298 -25.13 9.77 18.21
C ILE A 298 -24.94 8.79 17.05
N MET A 299 -25.55 9.04 15.89
CA MET A 299 -25.37 8.18 14.71
C MET A 299 -23.90 8.10 14.29
N ARG A 300 -23.19 9.24 14.27
CA ARG A 300 -21.76 9.30 13.92
C ARG A 300 -20.89 8.53 14.92
N ILE A 301 -21.09 8.74 16.23
CA ILE A 301 -20.35 8.01 17.28
C ILE A 301 -20.63 6.51 17.17
N GLY A 302 -21.91 6.14 17.04
CA GLY A 302 -22.31 4.74 16.89
C GLY A 302 -21.71 4.07 15.67
N LEU A 303 -21.69 4.75 14.51
CA LEU A 303 -21.04 4.23 13.30
C LEU A 303 -19.54 3.97 13.52
N LEU A 304 -18.84 4.87 14.20
CA LEU A 304 -17.41 4.68 14.51
C LEU A 304 -17.17 3.55 15.51
N GLU A 305 -18.03 3.38 16.50
CA GLU A 305 -17.97 2.23 17.42
C GLU A 305 -18.27 0.92 16.69
N MET A 306 -19.21 0.89 15.75
CA MET A 306 -19.47 -0.27 14.90
C MET A 306 -18.24 -0.68 14.09
N ILE A 307 -17.57 0.29 13.44
CA ILE A 307 -16.33 0.07 12.69
C ILE A 307 -15.21 -0.43 13.62
N SER A 308 -15.04 0.23 14.77
CA SER A 308 -14.02 -0.12 15.76
C SER A 308 -14.24 -1.53 16.31
N PHE A 309 -15.49 -1.91 16.55
CA PHE A 309 -15.88 -3.23 17.03
C PHE A 309 -15.55 -4.28 15.97
N GLY A 310 -15.93 -4.05 14.71
CA GLY A 310 -15.59 -4.94 13.61
C GLY A 310 -14.08 -5.16 13.46
N HIS A 311 -13.28 -4.10 13.41
CA HIS A 311 -11.82 -4.22 13.31
C HIS A 311 -11.18 -4.91 14.51
N ARG A 312 -11.72 -4.70 15.72
CA ARG A 312 -11.16 -5.26 16.94
C ARG A 312 -11.32 -6.78 17.02
N PHE A 313 -12.46 -7.30 16.59
CA PHE A 313 -12.81 -8.72 16.79
C PHE A 313 -12.78 -9.56 15.50
N PHE A 314 -12.81 -8.93 14.32
CA PHE A 314 -12.90 -9.60 13.01
C PHE A 314 -11.89 -9.02 11.98
N GLY A 315 -10.80 -8.43 12.47
CA GLY A 315 -9.98 -7.44 11.74
C GLY A 315 -9.32 -7.87 10.42
N GLU A 316 -9.19 -9.16 10.10
CA GLU A 316 -8.65 -9.59 8.80
C GLU A 316 -9.69 -9.52 7.67
N THR A 317 -10.98 -9.63 7.98
CA THR A 317 -12.05 -9.72 6.98
C THR A 317 -12.96 -8.49 6.93
N VAL A 318 -12.88 -7.62 7.94
CA VAL A 318 -13.69 -6.39 8.05
C VAL A 318 -13.08 -5.24 7.26
N SER A 319 -13.91 -4.59 6.44
CA SER A 319 -13.63 -3.31 5.79
C SER A 319 -14.48 -2.17 6.37
N ALA A 320 -13.83 -1.05 6.70
CA ALA A 320 -14.52 0.18 7.08
C ALA A 320 -15.43 0.69 5.96
N GLU A 321 -15.06 0.46 4.70
CA GLU A 321 -15.85 0.86 3.52
C GLU A 321 -17.23 0.18 3.52
N THR A 322 -17.32 -1.09 3.96
CA THR A 322 -18.60 -1.80 4.10
C THR A 322 -19.53 -1.13 5.13
N PHE A 323 -19.00 -0.40 6.11
CA PHE A 323 -19.84 0.35 7.04
C PHE A 323 -20.25 1.72 6.47
N THR A 324 -19.41 2.36 5.66
CA THR A 324 -19.61 3.75 5.21
C THR A 324 -20.23 3.89 3.83
N GLU A 325 -20.03 2.93 2.94
CA GLU A 325 -20.44 2.99 1.53
C GLU A 325 -21.64 2.08 1.24
N GLU A 326 -21.78 0.99 1.99
CA GLU A 326 -22.79 -0.04 1.73
C GLU A 326 -24.09 0.16 2.52
N SER A 327 -25.20 -0.34 1.98
CA SER A 327 -26.54 -0.22 2.58
C SER A 327 -26.62 -0.87 3.96
N ALA A 328 -25.89 -1.98 4.17
CA ALA A 328 -25.84 -2.69 5.45
C ALA A 328 -25.24 -1.89 6.62
N GLY A 329 -24.45 -0.86 6.32
CA GLY A 329 -23.81 0.01 7.29
C GLY A 329 -24.62 1.28 7.54
N VAL A 330 -24.16 2.39 6.95
CA VAL A 330 -24.67 3.73 7.20
C VAL A 330 -26.15 3.90 6.84
N ALA A 331 -26.62 3.30 5.74
CA ALA A 331 -28.01 3.48 5.31
C ALA A 331 -29.00 2.78 6.27
N ASP A 332 -28.70 1.54 6.68
CA ASP A 332 -29.53 0.80 7.62
C ASP A 332 -29.51 1.48 9.00
N LEU A 333 -28.35 2.01 9.42
CA LEU A 333 -28.24 2.82 10.64
C LEU A 333 -29.15 4.06 10.60
N ILE A 334 -29.04 4.89 9.57
CA ILE A 334 -29.84 6.12 9.40
C ILE A 334 -31.33 5.79 9.44
N THR A 335 -31.75 4.78 8.66
CA THR A 335 -33.16 4.38 8.56
C THR A 335 -33.70 3.88 9.90
N THR A 336 -32.89 3.10 10.63
CA THR A 336 -33.28 2.56 11.94
C THR A 336 -33.38 3.66 12.99
N CYS A 337 -32.45 4.61 12.99
CA CYS A 337 -32.47 5.75 13.91
C CYS A 337 -33.57 6.76 13.59
N ASN A 338 -34.12 6.79 12.37
CA ASN A 338 -35.18 7.74 12.02
C ASN A 338 -36.61 7.17 12.08
N GLY A 339 -36.80 5.88 11.75
CA GLY A 339 -38.14 5.28 11.63
C GLY A 339 -38.31 3.90 12.25
N GLY A 340 -37.29 3.39 12.95
CA GLY A 340 -37.32 2.05 13.54
C GLY A 340 -38.22 1.92 14.78
N ARG A 341 -38.62 0.69 15.09
CA ARG A 341 -39.30 0.37 16.37
C ARG A 341 -38.43 0.69 17.59
N HIS A 342 -37.11 0.56 17.47
CA HIS A 342 -36.15 0.84 18.54
C HIS A 342 -36.13 2.33 18.92
N VAL A 343 -35.96 3.23 17.95
CA VAL A 343 -35.99 4.68 18.19
C VAL A 343 -37.33 5.11 18.77
N ARG A 344 -38.46 4.59 18.23
CA ARG A 344 -39.80 4.93 18.72
C ARG A 344 -40.01 4.54 20.18
N CYS A 345 -39.68 3.30 20.55
CA CYS A 345 -39.87 2.82 21.92
C CYS A 345 -38.95 3.55 22.91
N ALA A 346 -37.70 3.83 22.53
CA ALA A 346 -36.77 4.60 23.37
C ALA A 346 -37.21 6.07 23.51
N ALA A 347 -37.77 6.69 22.47
CA ALA A 347 -38.32 8.04 22.59
C ALA A 347 -39.54 8.09 23.53
N MET A 348 -40.42 7.09 23.45
CA MET A 348 -41.58 6.96 24.34
C MET A 348 -41.17 6.71 25.80
N SER A 349 -40.09 5.95 26.04
CA SER A 349 -39.62 5.68 27.41
C SER A 349 -39.25 6.97 28.15
N ILE A 350 -38.62 7.93 27.47
CA ILE A 350 -38.30 9.25 28.02
C ILE A 350 -39.57 10.10 28.21
N ARG A 351 -40.41 10.21 27.17
CA ARG A 351 -41.61 11.07 27.21
C ARG A 351 -42.61 10.63 28.28
N GLU A 352 -42.69 9.34 28.57
CA GLU A 352 -43.60 8.77 29.57
C GLU A 352 -42.94 8.49 30.92
N GLY A 353 -41.62 8.63 31.05
CA GLY A 353 -40.88 8.29 32.27
C GLY A 353 -41.01 6.81 32.67
N LYS A 354 -41.09 5.91 31.68
CA LYS A 354 -41.24 4.46 31.88
C LYS A 354 -40.04 3.71 31.34
N SER A 355 -39.85 2.48 31.79
CA SER A 355 -38.79 1.62 31.25
C SER A 355 -39.08 1.22 29.80
N ILE A 356 -38.03 0.98 29.00
CA ILE A 356 -38.21 0.46 27.63
C ILE A 356 -38.94 -0.89 27.65
N GLY A 357 -38.74 -1.73 28.67
CA GLY A 357 -39.42 -3.02 28.81
C GLY A 357 -40.95 -2.89 28.95
N GLU A 358 -41.44 -1.89 29.68
CA GLU A 358 -42.87 -1.61 29.79
C GLU A 358 -43.46 -1.08 28.48
N ILE A 359 -42.73 -0.19 27.79
CA ILE A 359 -43.13 0.30 26.47
C ILE A 359 -43.15 -0.84 25.45
N GLU A 360 -42.14 -1.72 25.47
CA GLU A 360 -42.08 -2.92 24.62
C GLU A 360 -43.32 -3.80 24.80
N ALA A 361 -43.63 -4.16 26.05
CA ALA A 361 -44.76 -5.03 26.38
C ALA A 361 -46.10 -4.46 25.90
N ARG A 362 -46.25 -3.13 25.97
CA ARG A 362 -47.48 -2.44 25.54
C ARG A 362 -47.56 -2.24 24.03
N GLU A 363 -46.49 -1.79 23.39
CA GLU A 363 -46.51 -1.28 22.01
C GLU A 363 -46.24 -2.37 20.95
N LEU A 364 -45.52 -3.43 21.30
CA LEU A 364 -45.00 -4.38 20.32
C LEU A 364 -45.77 -5.71 20.23
N ASN A 365 -46.91 -5.83 20.93
CA ASN A 365 -47.83 -6.97 20.84
C ASN A 365 -47.11 -8.35 20.92
N GLY A 366 -46.13 -8.46 21.82
CA GLY A 366 -45.32 -9.67 22.02
C GLY A 366 -44.04 -9.77 21.18
N GLN A 367 -43.76 -8.83 20.26
CA GLN A 367 -42.46 -8.75 19.59
C GLN A 367 -41.40 -8.14 20.52
N LYS A 368 -40.17 -8.64 20.45
CA LYS A 368 -39.03 -8.17 21.26
C LYS A 368 -38.15 -7.16 20.52
N LEU A 369 -37.70 -6.14 21.24
CA LEU A 369 -36.69 -5.19 20.79
C LEU A 369 -35.32 -5.86 20.86
N GLN A 370 -34.76 -6.14 19.69
CA GLN A 370 -33.44 -6.78 19.60
C GLN A 370 -32.31 -5.89 20.12
N GLY A 371 -32.45 -4.56 20.01
CA GLY A 371 -31.37 -3.64 20.36
C GLY A 371 -31.06 -3.60 21.86
N THR A 372 -32.05 -3.82 22.73
CA THR A 372 -31.82 -3.92 24.17
C THR A 372 -31.06 -5.20 24.50
N LEU A 373 -31.48 -6.34 23.95
CA LEU A 373 -30.78 -7.63 24.09
C LEU A 373 -29.34 -7.57 23.58
N THR A 374 -29.13 -7.01 22.38
CA THR A 374 -27.80 -6.84 21.81
C THR A 374 -26.92 -5.91 22.66
N ALA A 375 -27.48 -4.89 23.31
CA ALA A 375 -26.71 -4.05 24.24
C ALA A 375 -26.22 -4.86 25.47
N TYR A 376 -27.07 -5.73 26.02
CA TYR A 376 -26.71 -6.64 27.13
C TYR A 376 -25.61 -7.64 26.74
N GLU A 377 -25.74 -8.23 25.56
CA GLU A 377 -24.79 -9.19 25.00
C GLU A 377 -23.43 -8.52 24.76
N ILE A 378 -23.41 -7.38 24.07
CA ILE A 378 -22.19 -6.63 23.80
C ILE A 378 -21.53 -6.19 25.11
N HIS A 379 -22.28 -5.63 26.06
CA HIS A 379 -21.67 -5.18 27.31
C HIS A 379 -21.05 -6.32 28.10
N THR A 380 -21.72 -7.48 28.18
CA THR A 380 -21.18 -8.68 28.84
C THR A 380 -19.84 -9.08 28.22
N PHE A 381 -19.75 -9.06 26.89
CA PHE A 381 -18.55 -9.38 26.14
C PHE A 381 -17.44 -8.33 26.27
N LEU A 382 -17.77 -7.04 26.20
CA LEU A 382 -16.78 -5.97 26.40
C LEU A 382 -16.21 -6.01 27.82
N LYS A 383 -17.05 -6.32 28.81
CA LYS A 383 -16.66 -6.45 30.21
C LYS A 383 -15.75 -7.65 30.46
N SER A 384 -15.99 -8.79 29.81
CA SER A 384 -15.08 -9.95 29.94
C SER A 384 -13.69 -9.68 29.36
N HIS A 385 -13.57 -8.71 28.45
CA HIS A 385 -12.31 -8.26 27.87
C HIS A 385 -11.73 -7.01 28.54
N GLY A 386 -12.44 -6.38 29.49
CA GLY A 386 -11.99 -5.18 30.21
C GLY A 386 -11.83 -3.93 29.33
N ILE A 387 -12.64 -3.81 28.28
CA ILE A 387 -12.56 -2.76 27.25
C ILE A 387 -13.87 -1.98 27.11
N GLU A 388 -14.71 -1.95 28.15
CA GLU A 388 -15.99 -1.20 28.11
C GLU A 388 -15.78 0.29 27.78
N LYS A 389 -14.62 0.84 28.15
CA LYS A 389 -14.24 2.24 27.92
C LYS A 389 -13.92 2.56 26.46
N ASP A 390 -13.57 1.56 25.66
CA ASP A 390 -13.26 1.76 24.24
C ASP A 390 -14.54 1.92 23.40
N PHE A 391 -15.71 1.59 23.97
CA PHE A 391 -17.03 1.67 23.35
C PHE A 391 -18.02 2.45 24.24
N PRO A 392 -17.79 3.76 24.46
CA PRO A 392 -18.54 4.55 25.42
C PRO A 392 -20.04 4.62 25.12
N LEU A 393 -20.47 4.65 23.85
CA LEU A 393 -21.89 4.66 23.49
C LEU A 393 -22.55 3.31 23.75
N PHE A 394 -21.94 2.20 23.35
CA PHE A 394 -22.49 0.87 23.65
C PHE A 394 -22.60 0.64 25.16
N THR A 395 -21.59 1.05 25.92
CA THR A 395 -21.59 0.97 27.39
C THR A 395 -22.64 1.90 27.99
N ALA A 396 -22.76 3.14 27.51
CA ALA A 396 -23.78 4.09 27.99
C ALA A 396 -25.20 3.57 27.76
N VAL A 397 -25.48 2.95 26.60
CA VAL A 397 -26.79 2.35 26.33
C VAL A 397 -27.11 1.26 27.34
N TYR A 398 -26.17 0.38 27.65
CA TYR A 398 -26.37 -0.62 28.69
C TYR A 398 -26.57 0.01 30.07
N ASP A 399 -25.76 0.98 30.47
CA ASP A 399 -25.84 1.60 31.80
C ASP A 399 -27.16 2.36 32.00
N ILE A 400 -27.70 2.99 30.94
CA ILE A 400 -29.01 3.64 30.98
C ILE A 400 -30.15 2.60 31.06
N LEU A 401 -30.05 1.48 30.34
CA LEU A 401 -31.03 0.38 30.43
C LEU A 401 -31.09 -0.23 31.84
N GLU A 402 -29.94 -0.34 32.51
CA GLU A 402 -29.82 -0.83 33.89
C GLU A 402 -30.12 0.24 34.96
N GLY A 403 -30.39 1.49 34.57
CA GLY A 403 -30.63 2.59 35.49
C GLY A 403 -29.41 3.06 36.28
N LYS A 404 -28.19 2.73 35.83
CA LYS A 404 -26.91 3.22 36.40
C LYS A 404 -26.57 4.62 35.94
N ALA A 405 -27.06 5.03 34.77
CA ALA A 405 -26.94 6.36 34.21
C ALA A 405 -28.31 6.83 33.68
N LYS A 406 -28.46 8.12 33.40
CA LYS A 406 -29.64 8.66 32.73
C LYS A 406 -29.34 9.07 31.30
N ALA A 407 -30.37 9.13 30.46
CA ALA A 407 -30.21 9.52 29.07
C ALA A 407 -29.67 10.96 28.91
N GLU A 408 -29.97 11.84 29.87
CA GLU A 408 -29.46 13.20 29.93
C GLU A 408 -27.93 13.26 30.11
N ASP A 409 -27.32 12.20 30.64
CA ASP A 409 -25.87 12.12 30.89
C ASP A 409 -25.09 11.75 29.63
N LEU A 410 -25.76 11.39 28.52
CA LEU A 410 -25.12 10.96 27.27
C LEU A 410 -24.01 11.92 26.80
N PRO A 411 -24.18 13.26 26.74
CA PRO A 411 -23.12 14.16 26.29
C PRO A 411 -21.87 14.12 27.17
N ALA A 412 -22.02 13.92 28.48
CA ALA A 412 -20.90 13.84 29.42
C ALA A 412 -20.21 12.47 29.37
N ILE A 413 -20.98 11.39 29.19
CA ILE A 413 -20.43 10.02 29.03
C ILE A 413 -19.71 9.87 27.69
N LEU A 414 -20.26 10.49 26.65
CA LEU A 414 -19.73 10.45 25.28
C LEU A 414 -18.77 11.59 24.98
N GLU A 415 -18.59 12.53 25.92
CA GLU A 415 -17.53 13.52 25.82
C GLU A 415 -16.27 12.67 25.69
N PRO A 416 -15.60 12.70 24.52
CA PRO A 416 -14.29 12.10 24.48
C PRO A 416 -13.55 12.82 25.59
N ASP A 417 -12.96 12.06 26.54
CA ASP A 417 -11.90 12.61 27.38
C ASP A 417 -11.14 13.56 26.46
N SER A 418 -10.88 14.81 26.87
CA SER A 418 -10.23 15.85 26.05
C SER A 418 -8.83 15.42 25.51
N ASN A 419 -8.52 14.15 25.72
CA ASN A 419 -7.41 13.28 25.46
C ASN A 419 -7.94 12.10 24.62
N GLY A 420 -8.25 12.33 23.34
CA GLY A 420 -8.56 11.25 22.42
C GLY A 420 -7.44 10.19 22.41
N ALA A 421 -7.86 8.95 22.67
CA ALA A 421 -7.13 7.67 22.61
C ALA A 421 -6.36 7.22 23.86
N THR A 422 -6.90 6.15 24.46
CA THR A 422 -6.25 5.11 25.29
C THR A 422 -5.30 5.62 26.38
N ASN A 423 -5.72 5.52 27.64
CA ASN A 423 -4.94 4.83 28.67
C ASN A 423 -5.69 4.75 30.01
N GLY A 424 -5.90 3.51 30.46
CA GLY A 424 -5.83 3.23 31.89
C GLY A 424 -4.46 3.66 32.40
N LYS A 425 -4.46 4.29 33.59
CA LYS A 425 -3.38 5.09 34.22
C LYS A 425 -3.35 6.53 33.72
N SER A 426 -3.92 7.43 34.53
CA SER A 426 -3.62 8.88 34.60
C SER A 426 -2.65 9.35 33.52
N GLY A 427 -3.17 9.54 32.31
CA GLY A 427 -2.41 9.78 31.09
C GLY A 427 -2.65 11.20 30.59
N LEU A 428 -1.56 11.92 30.35
CA LEU A 428 -1.55 13.31 29.87
C LEU A 428 -2.33 13.46 28.55
N SER A 429 -3.03 14.59 28.41
CA SER A 429 -3.74 15.00 27.21
C SER A 429 -2.89 15.01 25.95
N GLY A 430 -3.52 14.91 24.77
CA GLY A 430 -2.82 15.05 23.50
C GLY A 430 -2.03 16.36 23.44
N GLN A 431 -2.59 17.44 23.99
CA GLN A 431 -1.91 18.73 24.11
C GLN A 431 -0.77 18.71 25.13
N GLU A 432 -0.91 18.00 26.26
CA GLU A 432 0.17 17.82 27.24
C GLU A 432 1.30 16.93 26.71
N ARG A 433 1.00 15.93 25.87
CA ARG A 433 2.03 15.14 25.17
C ARG A 433 2.77 16.02 24.18
N LEU A 434 2.05 16.83 23.38
CA LEU A 434 2.66 17.81 22.48
C LEU A 434 3.55 18.80 23.23
N SER A 435 3.06 19.40 24.31
CA SER A 435 3.81 20.39 25.08
C SER A 435 5.01 19.83 25.85
N ARG A 436 5.08 18.51 26.04
CA ARG A 436 6.23 17.80 26.62
C ARG A 436 7.17 17.19 25.58
N SER A 437 6.73 17.12 24.32
CA SER A 437 7.49 16.53 23.23
C SER A 437 8.49 17.51 22.61
N SER A 438 9.42 16.93 21.86
CA SER A 438 10.45 17.63 21.12
C SER A 438 10.55 17.12 19.68
N ILE A 439 10.52 18.05 18.72
CA ILE A 439 10.60 17.72 17.29
C ILE A 439 11.81 18.43 16.68
N LEU A 440 12.61 17.71 15.91
CA LEU A 440 13.71 18.25 15.11
C LEU A 440 13.28 18.38 13.64
N ILE A 441 13.48 19.56 13.04
CA ILE A 441 13.28 19.79 11.61
C ILE A 441 14.65 20.02 10.98
N ILE A 442 14.99 19.17 10.00
CA ILE A 442 16.26 19.23 9.27
C ILE A 442 15.98 19.69 7.85
N GLY A 443 16.44 20.90 7.52
CA GLY A 443 16.11 21.61 6.28
C GLY A 443 14.91 22.54 6.47
N LEU A 444 15.13 23.85 6.28
CA LEU A 444 14.14 24.92 6.40
C LEU A 444 13.79 25.51 5.03
N GLY A 445 13.88 24.68 4.00
CA GLY A 445 13.44 24.98 2.65
C GLY A 445 11.92 24.88 2.48
N GLY A 446 11.48 24.45 1.29
CA GLY A 446 10.06 24.42 0.95
C GLY A 446 9.21 23.50 1.83
N LEU A 447 9.79 22.39 2.31
CA LEU A 447 9.10 21.41 3.17
C LEU A 447 9.13 21.83 4.64
N GLY A 448 10.29 22.23 5.15
CA GLY A 448 10.48 22.60 6.55
C GLY A 448 9.77 23.89 6.94
N SER A 449 9.63 24.82 5.99
CA SER A 449 8.96 26.09 6.20
C SER A 449 7.49 25.97 6.68
N PRO A 450 6.57 25.30 5.95
CA PRO A 450 5.21 25.09 6.43
C PRO A 450 5.17 24.17 7.66
N ALA A 451 6.03 23.14 7.72
CA ALA A 451 6.07 22.21 8.84
C ALA A 451 6.39 22.93 10.17
N SER A 452 7.39 23.83 10.17
CA SER A 452 7.79 24.56 11.36
C SER A 452 6.72 25.53 11.85
N LEU A 453 5.97 26.17 10.94
CA LEU A 453 4.87 27.06 11.28
C LEU A 453 3.71 26.29 11.95
N TYR A 454 3.28 25.18 11.36
CA TYR A 454 2.19 24.38 11.91
C TYR A 454 2.57 23.71 13.23
N LEU A 455 3.78 23.16 13.37
CA LEU A 455 4.24 22.57 14.62
C LEU A 455 4.40 23.62 15.74
N ALA A 456 4.85 24.83 15.39
CA ALA A 456 4.88 25.93 16.36
C ALA A 456 3.46 26.33 16.80
N SER A 457 2.53 26.45 15.86
CA SER A 457 1.12 26.77 16.16
C SER A 457 0.43 25.70 17.02
N ALA A 458 0.80 24.43 16.83
CA ALA A 458 0.26 23.30 17.59
C ALA A 458 0.74 23.25 19.05
N GLY A 459 1.76 24.03 19.42
CA GLY A 459 2.26 24.10 20.78
C GLY A 459 3.16 22.94 21.19
N VAL A 460 3.99 22.45 20.25
CA VAL A 460 5.05 21.47 20.54
C VAL A 460 6.02 22.04 21.58
N GLY A 461 6.36 21.28 22.62
CA GLY A 461 7.17 21.77 23.75
C GLY A 461 8.54 22.32 23.37
N LYS A 462 9.24 21.61 22.48
CA LYS A 462 10.54 22.03 21.95
C LYS A 462 10.63 21.79 20.43
N LEU A 463 11.03 22.82 19.68
CA LEU A 463 11.26 22.74 18.25
C LEU A 463 12.73 23.02 17.91
N GLY A 464 13.40 22.00 17.38
CA GLY A 464 14.77 22.06 16.87
C GLY A 464 14.77 22.42 15.39
N LEU A 465 15.60 23.38 15.00
CA LEU A 465 15.68 23.87 13.62
C LEU A 465 17.13 23.78 13.13
N VAL A 466 17.37 22.98 12.08
CA VAL A 466 18.70 22.74 11.49
C VAL A 466 18.70 23.18 10.03
N ASP A 467 19.57 24.11 9.65
CA ASP A 467 19.84 24.51 8.26
C ASP A 467 21.15 25.31 8.20
N GLY A 468 21.98 25.08 7.18
CA GLY A 468 23.25 25.80 6.99
C GLY A 468 23.16 27.02 6.07
N ASP A 469 22.03 27.24 5.41
CA ASP A 469 21.91 28.25 4.35
C ASP A 469 21.39 29.60 4.87
N ARG A 470 21.42 30.58 3.96
CA ARG A 470 20.80 31.89 4.14
C ARG A 470 19.52 32.01 3.33
N VAL A 471 18.65 32.94 3.75
CA VAL A 471 17.44 33.29 3.03
C VAL A 471 17.81 34.01 1.74
N GLU A 472 17.28 33.52 0.62
CA GLU A 472 17.47 34.09 -0.71
C GLU A 472 16.11 34.46 -1.31
N GLU A 473 16.07 35.58 -2.02
CA GLU A 473 14.85 36.10 -2.65
C GLU A 473 14.24 35.09 -3.65
N SER A 474 15.09 34.43 -4.43
CA SER A 474 14.74 33.37 -5.40
C SER A 474 14.01 32.18 -4.78
N ASN A 475 14.06 32.03 -3.45
CA ASN A 475 13.47 30.90 -2.74
C ASN A 475 12.19 31.26 -1.97
N LEU A 476 11.85 32.55 -1.86
CA LEU A 476 10.71 33.03 -1.06
C LEU A 476 9.36 32.54 -1.58
N HIS A 477 9.22 32.29 -2.88
CA HIS A 477 7.98 31.80 -3.49
C HIS A 477 7.51 30.42 -2.97
N ARG A 478 8.38 29.71 -2.24
CA ARG A 478 8.10 28.38 -1.67
C ARG A 478 8.52 28.23 -0.20
N GLN A 479 9.23 29.20 0.37
CA GLN A 479 9.73 29.17 1.76
C GLN A 479 9.02 30.23 2.62
N ILE A 480 7.73 30.01 2.86
CA ILE A 480 6.77 30.97 3.45
C ILE A 480 7.06 31.40 4.90
N VAL A 481 7.96 30.72 5.62
CA VAL A 481 8.41 31.10 6.98
C VAL A 481 9.39 32.28 6.92
N HIS A 482 10.03 32.46 5.77
CA HIS A 482 10.92 33.58 5.47
C HIS A 482 10.14 34.73 4.82
N THR A 483 10.69 35.93 4.91
CA THR A 483 10.10 37.14 4.32
C THR A 483 11.18 37.96 3.63
N GLU A 484 10.79 38.84 2.70
CA GLU A 484 11.72 39.74 1.99
C GLU A 484 12.61 40.55 2.95
N GLY A 485 12.05 41.08 4.04
CA GLY A 485 12.81 41.81 5.06
C GLY A 485 13.85 41.00 5.84
N ARG A 486 13.98 39.69 5.58
CA ARG A 486 14.94 38.77 6.20
C ARG A 486 15.89 38.12 5.19
N VAL A 487 15.91 38.55 3.93
CA VAL A 487 16.89 38.09 2.94
C VAL A 487 18.33 38.33 3.45
N GLY A 488 19.20 37.34 3.27
CA GLY A 488 20.57 37.34 3.78
C GLY A 488 20.73 36.89 5.24
N MET A 489 19.65 36.80 6.02
CA MET A 489 19.67 36.17 7.35
C MET A 489 19.85 34.66 7.22
N SER A 490 20.42 33.98 8.22
CA SER A 490 20.41 32.51 8.25
C SER A 490 18.97 31.99 8.25
N LYS A 491 18.71 30.91 7.49
CA LYS A 491 17.36 30.32 7.40
C LYS A 491 16.86 29.92 8.78
N VAL A 492 17.73 29.37 9.63
CA VAL A 492 17.39 28.99 11.01
C VAL A 492 16.91 30.17 11.86
N ARG A 493 17.64 31.30 11.85
CA ARG A 493 17.22 32.50 12.60
C ARG A 493 15.94 33.10 12.03
N SER A 494 15.81 33.16 10.70
CA SER A 494 14.58 33.65 10.09
C SER A 494 13.39 32.75 10.40
N ALA A 495 13.56 31.43 10.40
CA ALA A 495 12.49 30.48 10.70
C ALA A 495 12.09 30.57 12.17
N MET A 496 13.07 30.65 13.09
CA MET A 496 12.81 30.89 14.51
C MET A 496 12.02 32.18 14.73
N ALA A 497 12.39 33.28 14.04
CA ALA A 497 11.65 34.53 14.13
C ALA A 497 10.20 34.40 13.63
N GLY A 498 10.00 33.69 12.50
CA GLY A 498 8.67 33.41 11.96
C GLY A 498 7.81 32.56 12.90
N CYS A 499 8.35 31.45 13.41
CA CYS A 499 7.65 30.58 14.34
C CYS A 499 7.36 31.29 15.68
N ARG A 500 8.31 32.06 16.23
CA ARG A 500 8.10 32.83 17.47
C ARG A 500 6.98 33.87 17.34
N ALA A 501 6.80 34.44 16.16
CA ALA A 501 5.70 35.37 15.90
C ALA A 501 4.33 34.65 15.91
N VAL A 502 4.28 33.36 15.59
CA VAL A 502 3.07 32.52 15.69
C VAL A 502 2.84 32.05 17.13
N ASN A 503 3.87 31.52 17.77
CA ASN A 503 3.78 31.01 19.13
C ASN A 503 5.11 31.17 19.87
N SER A 504 5.14 32.08 20.83
CA SER A 504 6.33 32.36 21.66
C SER A 504 6.45 31.48 22.91
N THR A 505 5.45 30.64 23.20
CA THR A 505 5.41 29.82 24.43
C THR A 505 6.26 28.54 24.36
N ILE A 506 6.69 28.16 23.15
CA ILE A 506 7.47 26.95 22.91
C ILE A 506 8.98 27.21 22.94
N LYS A 507 9.77 26.19 23.30
CA LYS A 507 11.23 26.29 23.32
C LYS A 507 11.79 26.08 21.91
N TYR A 508 12.58 27.03 21.43
CA TYR A 508 13.29 26.92 20.14
C TYR A 508 14.76 26.61 20.37
N GLU A 509 15.27 25.60 19.66
CA GLU A 509 16.68 25.21 19.64
C GLU A 509 17.17 25.30 18.20
N VAL A 510 18.29 25.98 17.98
CA VAL A 510 18.73 26.38 16.64
C VAL A 510 20.13 25.87 16.36
N PHE A 511 20.32 25.28 15.17
CA PHE A 511 21.59 24.74 14.70
C PHE A 511 21.89 25.33 13.31
N GLU A 512 22.70 26.39 13.28
CA GLU A 512 23.11 27.09 12.05
C GLU A 512 24.26 26.35 11.35
N GLU A 513 24.07 25.06 11.07
CA GLU A 513 25.05 24.17 10.45
C GLU A 513 24.39 23.20 9.46
N GLN A 514 25.12 22.79 8.43
CA GLN A 514 24.71 21.66 7.58
C GLN A 514 24.90 20.37 8.37
N LEU A 515 23.93 19.47 8.31
CA LEU A 515 24.00 18.22 9.05
C LEU A 515 25.05 17.28 8.43
N ASP A 516 26.08 16.94 9.20
CA ASP A 516 27.12 16.00 8.80
C ASP A 516 27.16 14.76 9.71
N ASN A 517 27.99 13.79 9.35
CA ASN A 517 28.10 12.52 10.06
C ASN A 517 28.65 12.65 11.49
N LYS A 518 29.39 13.73 11.80
CA LYS A 518 29.95 13.99 13.14
C LYS A 518 28.91 14.58 14.08
N ARG A 519 27.98 15.36 13.56
CA ARG A 519 26.98 16.10 14.33
C ARG A 519 25.62 15.44 14.36
N ALA A 520 25.30 14.59 13.37
CA ALA A 520 23.99 13.97 13.21
C ALA A 520 23.47 13.28 14.48
N LEU A 521 24.27 12.38 15.07
CA LEU A 521 23.84 11.65 16.26
C LEU A 521 23.61 12.57 17.45
N GLN A 522 24.53 13.49 17.69
CA GLN A 522 24.49 14.43 18.81
C GLN A 522 23.25 15.35 18.75
N ILE A 523 22.90 15.84 17.57
CA ILE A 523 21.73 16.72 17.39
C ILE A 523 20.44 15.91 17.51
N ILE A 524 20.35 14.76 16.82
CA ILE A 524 19.12 13.95 16.75
C ILE A 524 18.77 13.33 18.11
N GLU A 525 19.75 12.96 18.93
CA GLU A 525 19.53 12.33 20.23
C GLU A 525 18.61 13.16 21.14
N GLY A 526 18.73 14.49 21.09
CA GLY A 526 17.99 15.43 21.93
C GLY A 526 16.52 15.66 21.54
N PHE A 527 15.98 14.91 20.58
CA PHE A 527 14.60 15.07 20.09
C PHE A 527 13.85 13.74 20.01
N ASP A 528 12.52 13.77 20.13
CA ASP A 528 11.67 12.57 20.13
C ASP A 528 11.32 12.14 18.70
N VAL A 529 11.04 13.12 17.84
CA VAL A 529 10.61 12.95 16.45
C VAL A 529 11.48 13.79 15.53
N VAL A 530 11.91 13.22 14.40
CA VAL A 530 12.73 13.89 13.40
C VAL A 530 11.96 14.05 12.09
N LEU A 531 11.99 15.24 11.51
CA LEU A 531 11.48 15.53 10.18
C LEU A 531 12.67 15.75 9.23
N ASP A 532 12.80 14.86 8.25
CA ASP A 532 13.68 15.06 7.09
C ASP A 532 12.95 15.90 6.04
N CYS A 533 13.29 17.19 6.02
CA CYS A 533 12.81 18.18 5.07
C CYS A 533 13.91 18.54 4.05
N THR A 534 14.91 17.69 3.88
CA THR A 534 16.08 17.94 3.02
C THR A 534 15.80 17.55 1.57
N ASP A 535 16.40 18.28 0.63
CA ASP A 535 16.39 17.98 -0.80
C ASP A 535 17.67 17.25 -1.25
N ASN A 536 18.54 16.89 -0.32
CA ASN A 536 19.80 16.19 -0.58
C ASN A 536 19.68 14.69 -0.22
N PRO A 537 19.83 13.77 -1.19
CA PRO A 537 19.78 12.34 -0.92
C PRO A 537 20.82 11.85 0.11
N ALA A 538 22.04 12.38 0.09
CA ALA A 538 23.09 11.98 1.02
C ALA A 538 22.71 12.28 2.47
N THR A 539 22.18 13.49 2.72
CA THR A 539 21.68 13.90 4.03
C THR A 539 20.48 13.05 4.46
N ARG A 540 19.58 12.70 3.53
CA ARG A 540 18.44 11.82 3.81
C ARG A 540 18.85 10.41 4.27
N TYR A 541 19.84 9.81 3.61
CA TYR A 541 20.39 8.51 4.07
C TYR A 541 21.04 8.64 5.45
N LEU A 542 21.81 9.70 5.69
CA LEU A 542 22.43 9.97 6.98
C LEU A 542 21.39 10.13 8.10
N ILE A 543 20.33 10.91 7.88
CA ILE A 543 19.24 11.11 8.86
C ILE A 543 18.56 9.78 9.17
N SER A 544 18.21 9.00 8.14
CA SER A 544 17.59 7.68 8.34
C SER A 544 18.49 6.74 9.13
N ASP A 545 19.78 6.68 8.82
CA ASP A 545 20.73 5.78 9.48
C ASP A 545 20.94 6.21 10.95
N ALA A 546 21.05 7.53 11.21
CA ALA A 546 21.14 8.08 12.56
C ALA A 546 19.87 7.81 13.39
N CYS A 547 18.67 7.97 12.80
CA CYS A 547 17.40 7.65 13.47
C CYS A 547 17.30 6.16 13.81
N VAL A 548 17.77 5.25 12.93
CA VAL A 548 17.83 3.81 13.22
C VAL A 548 18.74 3.51 14.41
N VAL A 549 19.94 4.09 14.43
CA VAL A 549 20.91 3.90 15.52
C VAL A 549 20.37 4.40 16.86
N LEU A 550 19.70 5.56 16.86
CA LEU A 550 19.18 6.21 18.07
C LEU A 550 17.76 5.75 18.45
N GLY A 551 17.15 4.85 17.67
CA GLY A 551 15.77 4.41 17.88
C GLY A 551 14.74 5.53 17.75
N LYS A 552 15.02 6.54 16.93
CA LYS A 552 14.16 7.70 16.73
C LYS A 552 13.19 7.49 15.59
N THR A 553 12.02 8.07 15.80
CA THR A 553 11.02 8.29 14.77
C THR A 553 11.51 9.22 13.67
N LEU A 554 11.34 8.84 12.41
CA LEU A 554 11.62 9.68 11.25
C LEU A 554 10.37 9.89 10.37
N ILE A 555 10.06 11.13 10.04
CA ILE A 555 9.10 11.49 9.00
C ILE A 555 9.89 12.13 7.86
N SER A 556 9.97 11.46 6.72
CA SER A 556 10.74 11.93 5.56
C SER A 556 9.82 12.40 4.46
N GLY A 557 10.08 13.61 3.96
CA GLY A 557 9.41 14.22 2.82
C GLY A 557 10.36 14.41 1.64
N ALA A 558 9.82 14.36 0.43
CA ALA A 558 10.52 14.81 -0.76
C ALA A 558 9.54 15.42 -1.76
N ALA A 559 10.03 16.24 -2.67
CA ALA A 559 9.23 16.77 -3.76
C ALA A 559 10.11 17.06 -4.98
N GLN A 560 9.54 16.93 -6.17
CA GLN A 560 10.17 17.18 -7.46
C GLN A 560 9.14 17.83 -8.39
N VAL A 561 9.41 19.04 -8.87
CA VAL A 561 8.57 19.77 -9.86
C VAL A 561 7.09 19.90 -9.45
N THR A 562 6.26 18.91 -9.78
CA THR A 562 4.82 18.81 -9.53
C THR A 562 4.43 17.72 -8.53
N ASP A 563 5.38 16.90 -8.11
CA ASP A 563 5.16 15.67 -7.36
C ASP A 563 5.78 15.76 -5.97
N GLY A 564 5.10 15.18 -5.01
CA GLY A 564 5.46 15.15 -3.61
C GLY A 564 5.34 13.73 -3.05
N GLN A 565 6.15 13.42 -2.06
CA GLN A 565 6.08 12.16 -1.34
C GLN A 565 6.34 12.36 0.15
N MET A 566 5.72 11.52 0.97
CA MET A 566 5.93 11.48 2.41
C MET A 566 5.86 10.04 2.91
N MET A 567 6.75 9.70 3.84
CA MET A 567 6.75 8.41 4.52
C MET A 567 7.10 8.57 5.99
N VAL A 568 6.57 7.65 6.78
CA VAL A 568 6.77 7.56 8.22
C VAL A 568 7.61 6.33 8.50
N LEU A 569 8.83 6.52 9.02
CA LEU A 569 9.90 5.53 9.12
C LEU A 569 10.37 5.34 10.57
N ALA A 570 10.71 4.09 10.88
CA ALA A 570 11.28 3.53 12.12
C ALA A 570 10.76 4.11 13.46
N TYR A 571 9.99 3.31 14.21
CA TYR A 571 9.44 3.68 15.53
C TYR A 571 9.87 2.64 16.58
N PRO A 572 10.15 3.07 17.82
CA PRO A 572 11.20 2.54 18.70
C PRO A 572 11.03 1.08 19.13
N SER A 573 12.12 0.50 19.61
CA SER A 573 12.09 -0.71 20.43
C SER A 573 11.41 -0.41 21.76
N TYR A 574 10.26 -1.01 22.05
CA TYR A 574 9.69 -0.98 23.40
C TYR A 574 10.04 -2.26 24.14
N SER A 575 10.51 -2.11 25.38
CA SER A 575 10.80 -3.22 26.29
C SER A 575 9.56 -3.56 27.13
N GLN A 576 9.03 -4.77 26.94
CA GLN A 576 8.05 -5.36 27.85
C GLN A 576 8.78 -6.40 28.71
N GLY A 577 9.20 -6.02 29.91
CA GLY A 577 10.04 -6.89 30.75
C GLY A 577 11.47 -7.02 30.19
N ASN A 578 11.99 -8.25 30.10
CA ASN A 578 13.34 -8.53 29.58
C ASN A 578 13.39 -8.70 28.04
N GLU A 579 12.27 -8.59 27.32
CA GLU A 579 12.23 -8.76 25.86
C GLU A 579 12.07 -7.42 25.13
N THR A 580 12.94 -7.20 24.13
CA THR A 580 12.92 -6.04 23.24
C THR A 580 12.15 -6.39 21.97
N ILE A 581 10.93 -5.87 21.80
CA ILE A 581 10.14 -6.11 20.59
C ILE A 581 10.57 -5.10 19.52
N ILE A 582 11.21 -5.58 18.46
CA ILE A 582 11.62 -4.77 17.31
C ILE A 582 10.40 -4.57 16.39
N THR A 583 10.01 -3.32 16.13
CA THR A 583 8.94 -3.02 15.16
C THR A 583 9.36 -3.49 13.75
N ARG A 584 8.40 -4.01 12.97
CA ARG A 584 8.64 -4.43 11.57
C ARG A 584 8.76 -3.25 10.59
N ALA A 585 8.99 -2.02 11.06
CA ALA A 585 9.01 -0.82 10.23
C ALA A 585 10.28 -0.76 9.35
N PRO A 586 10.16 -0.41 8.06
CA PRO A 586 11.32 -0.21 7.19
C PRO A 586 12.06 1.09 7.56
N CYS A 587 13.39 1.09 7.41
CA CYS A 587 14.16 2.33 7.29
C CYS A 587 14.19 2.81 5.83
N TYR A 588 14.79 3.97 5.57
CA TYR A 588 14.87 4.49 4.19
C TYR A 588 15.58 3.50 3.24
N ARG A 589 16.65 2.84 3.69
CA ARG A 589 17.37 1.81 2.90
C ARG A 589 16.57 0.54 2.62
N CYS A 590 15.59 0.21 3.46
CA CYS A 590 14.69 -0.93 3.17
C CYS A 590 13.83 -0.67 1.93
N ILE A 591 13.49 0.61 1.70
CA ILE A 591 12.66 1.07 0.58
C ILE A 591 13.54 1.41 -0.63
N PHE A 592 14.64 2.13 -0.40
CA PHE A 592 15.60 2.60 -1.40
C PHE A 592 17.01 2.10 -1.07
N PRO A 593 17.36 0.84 -1.42
CA PRO A 593 18.61 0.21 -1.01
C PRO A 593 19.84 0.81 -1.67
N ARG A 594 19.68 1.32 -2.90
CA ARG A 594 20.69 2.04 -3.65
C ARG A 594 20.13 3.41 -4.02
N PRO A 595 20.95 4.47 -3.98
CA PRO A 595 20.52 5.78 -4.40
C PRO A 595 20.29 5.79 -5.91
N PRO A 596 19.47 6.72 -6.42
CA PRO A 596 19.32 6.93 -7.86
C PRO A 596 20.69 7.29 -8.48
N PRO A 597 20.93 6.96 -9.76
CA PRO A 597 22.14 7.39 -10.46
C PRO A 597 22.31 8.92 -10.35
N PRO A 598 23.53 9.44 -10.12
CA PRO A 598 23.75 10.88 -9.89
C PRO A 598 23.19 11.79 -10.99
N GLU A 599 23.19 11.31 -12.23
CA GLU A 599 22.66 12.01 -13.41
C GLU A 599 21.14 12.24 -13.34
N THR A 600 20.43 11.43 -12.54
CA THR A 600 18.98 11.54 -12.30
C THR A 600 18.64 12.36 -11.05
N VAL A 601 19.63 12.66 -10.21
CA VAL A 601 19.48 13.46 -9.00
C VAL A 601 19.81 14.91 -9.35
N ARG A 602 18.79 15.72 -9.65
CA ARG A 602 18.96 17.17 -9.77
C ARG A 602 18.36 17.88 -8.57
N SER A 603 18.97 18.98 -8.16
CA SER A 603 18.51 19.77 -7.03
C SER A 603 17.21 20.52 -7.35
N CYS A 604 16.43 20.86 -6.34
CA CYS A 604 15.19 21.63 -6.51
C CYS A 604 15.43 23.02 -7.13
N SER A 605 16.64 23.57 -7.00
CA SER A 605 17.07 24.82 -7.62
C SER A 605 17.41 24.68 -9.10
N GLU A 606 17.72 23.48 -9.60
CA GLU A 606 18.07 23.21 -11.01
C GLU A 606 16.85 22.90 -11.90
N ILE A 607 15.87 22.15 -11.40
CA ILE A 607 14.65 21.81 -12.18
C ILE A 607 13.51 22.81 -11.91
N GLY A 608 13.54 23.51 -10.77
CA GLY A 608 12.42 24.30 -10.29
C GLY A 608 11.36 23.44 -9.59
N ILE A 609 10.61 24.05 -8.67
CA ILE A 609 9.63 23.35 -7.85
C ILE A 609 8.40 24.23 -7.57
N LEU A 610 7.22 23.62 -7.66
CA LEU A 610 5.97 24.32 -7.42
C LEU A 610 5.74 24.51 -5.92
N GLY A 611 5.67 25.77 -5.46
CA GLY A 611 5.52 26.12 -4.03
C GLY A 611 4.38 25.39 -3.31
N PRO A 612 3.16 25.31 -3.87
CA PRO A 612 2.07 24.52 -3.31
C PRO A 612 2.39 23.03 -3.05
N VAL A 613 3.28 22.41 -3.83
CA VAL A 613 3.64 20.99 -3.64
C VAL A 613 4.40 20.80 -2.34
N VAL A 614 5.47 21.56 -2.15
CA VAL A 614 6.25 21.53 -0.90
C VAL A 614 5.46 22.06 0.29
N GLY A 615 4.56 23.03 0.05
CA GLY A 615 3.58 23.52 1.01
C GLY A 615 2.68 22.40 1.55
N ALA A 616 2.07 21.65 0.64
CA ALA A 616 1.17 20.55 0.97
C ALA A 616 1.91 19.42 1.70
N VAL A 617 3.04 18.95 1.14
CA VAL A 617 3.83 17.87 1.74
C VAL A 617 4.34 18.25 3.12
N GLY A 618 4.89 19.46 3.31
CA GLY A 618 5.36 19.88 4.63
C GLY A 618 4.24 20.02 5.67
N THR A 619 3.04 20.41 5.26
CA THR A 619 1.84 20.41 6.13
C THR A 619 1.42 18.99 6.53
N LEU A 620 1.50 18.04 5.60
CA LEU A 620 1.23 16.63 5.86
C LEU A 620 2.28 16.04 6.82
N MET A 621 3.55 16.41 6.67
CA MET A 621 4.62 16.00 7.59
C MET A 621 4.36 16.47 9.03
N ALA A 622 3.94 17.72 9.21
CA ALA A 622 3.54 18.24 10.52
C ALA A 622 2.35 17.48 11.10
N THR A 623 1.38 17.12 10.24
CA THR A 623 0.20 16.33 10.64
C THR A 623 0.61 14.95 11.16
N GLU A 624 1.53 14.25 10.47
CA GLU A 624 2.02 12.95 10.95
C GLU A 624 2.82 13.07 12.25
N ALA A 625 3.62 14.12 12.41
CA ALA A 625 4.38 14.34 13.64
C ALA A 625 3.46 14.54 14.85
N ILE A 626 2.38 15.30 14.68
CA ILE A 626 1.36 15.48 15.73
C ILE A 626 0.68 14.14 16.06
N LYS A 627 0.26 13.39 15.03
CA LYS A 627 -0.40 12.08 15.24
C LYS A 627 0.49 11.12 16.03
N VAL A 628 1.77 11.08 15.69
CA VAL A 628 2.79 10.27 16.38
C VAL A 628 2.87 10.59 17.86
N ILE A 629 3.02 11.88 18.18
CA ILE A 629 3.20 12.32 19.57
C ILE A 629 1.93 12.10 20.39
N VAL A 630 0.77 12.44 19.83
CA VAL A 630 -0.52 12.27 20.51
C VAL A 630 -0.80 10.80 20.78
N GLN A 631 -0.56 9.91 19.82
CA GLN A 631 -0.77 8.46 19.98
C GLN A 631 0.29 7.80 20.88
N GLY A 632 1.44 8.45 21.07
CA GLY A 632 2.53 7.99 21.93
C GLY A 632 3.66 7.35 21.12
N VAL A 633 4.84 7.95 21.24
CA VAL A 633 6.07 7.58 20.54
C VAL A 633 6.53 6.16 20.91
N ASP A 634 6.26 5.72 22.15
CA ASP A 634 6.77 4.46 22.73
C ASP A 634 5.86 3.24 22.57
N GLY A 635 4.73 3.31 21.84
CA GLY A 635 3.93 2.09 21.65
C GLY A 635 2.47 2.23 21.20
N GLY A 636 2.00 3.42 20.83
CA GLY A 636 0.64 3.61 20.29
C GLY A 636 0.60 3.74 18.77
N TYR A 637 1.51 4.54 18.19
CA TYR A 637 1.59 4.74 16.74
C TYR A 637 2.29 3.54 16.07
N GLY A 638 1.58 2.79 15.21
CA GLY A 638 2.17 1.70 14.40
C GLY A 638 1.84 0.27 14.83
N ARG A 639 1.11 0.03 15.94
CA ARG A 639 0.62 -1.33 16.27
C ARG A 639 -0.34 -1.83 15.18
N GLY A 640 0.05 -2.87 14.45
CA GLY A 640 -0.77 -3.51 13.41
C GLY A 640 -0.93 -2.70 12.11
N ARG A 641 -0.29 -1.53 11.97
CA ARG A 641 -0.36 -0.72 10.73
C ARG A 641 0.72 -1.15 9.74
N LYS A 642 0.31 -1.39 8.49
CA LYS A 642 1.26 -1.54 7.38
C LYS A 642 1.91 -0.18 7.10
N PRO A 643 3.25 -0.11 6.92
CA PRO A 643 3.92 1.13 6.54
C PRO A 643 3.41 1.58 5.17
N THR A 644 3.29 2.89 4.96
CA THR A 644 2.77 3.46 3.71
C THR A 644 3.61 4.63 3.24
N MET A 645 3.61 4.86 1.93
CA MET A 645 4.15 6.05 1.28
C MET A 645 2.99 6.81 0.65
N LEU A 646 2.82 8.07 1.05
CA LEU A 646 1.90 8.98 0.41
C LEU A 646 2.59 9.63 -0.78
N LEU A 647 1.94 9.61 -1.94
CA LEU A 647 2.30 10.32 -3.14
C LEU A 647 1.26 11.42 -3.41
N TYR A 648 1.75 12.59 -3.79
CA TYR A 648 0.95 13.73 -4.17
C TYR A 648 1.37 14.20 -5.56
N SER A 649 0.44 14.27 -6.51
CA SER A 649 0.70 14.77 -7.87
C SER A 649 -0.21 15.98 -8.12
N ALA A 650 0.37 17.18 -8.15
CA ALA A 650 -0.38 18.42 -8.35
C ALA A 650 -1.01 18.53 -9.75
N TRP A 651 -0.51 17.76 -10.74
CA TRP A 651 -0.95 17.81 -12.13
C TRP A 651 -1.70 16.54 -12.59
N SER A 652 -2.31 15.81 -11.64
CA SER A 652 -3.07 14.61 -11.97
C SER A 652 -4.31 14.94 -12.82
N ALA A 653 -4.46 14.29 -13.98
CA ALA A 653 -5.63 14.45 -14.85
C ALA A 653 -6.92 13.92 -14.22
N ASP A 654 -6.81 12.94 -13.31
CA ASP A 654 -7.90 12.45 -12.49
C ASP A 654 -7.73 12.96 -11.04
N PRO A 655 -8.67 13.76 -10.50
CA PRO A 655 -8.64 14.20 -9.11
C PRO A 655 -8.53 13.07 -8.08
N LYS A 656 -9.00 11.85 -8.41
CA LYS A 656 -8.88 10.67 -7.54
C LYS A 656 -7.44 10.18 -7.41
N ASN A 657 -6.58 10.48 -8.39
CA ASN A 657 -5.17 10.09 -8.40
C ASN A 657 -4.23 11.20 -7.89
N MET A 658 -4.78 12.36 -7.49
CA MET A 658 -4.00 13.47 -6.94
C MET A 658 -3.27 13.08 -5.64
N PHE A 659 -3.91 12.28 -4.79
CA PHE A 659 -3.28 11.66 -3.63
C PHE A 659 -3.36 10.14 -3.77
N ARG A 660 -2.22 9.46 -3.67
CA ARG A 660 -2.16 8.00 -3.72
C ARG A 660 -1.33 7.48 -2.56
N THR A 661 -1.81 6.42 -1.93
CA THR A 661 -1.10 5.76 -0.83
C THR A 661 -0.63 4.39 -1.29
N ILE A 662 0.68 4.14 -1.19
CA ILE A 662 1.30 2.86 -1.54
C ILE A 662 1.64 2.13 -0.24
N GLY A 663 1.21 0.87 -0.11
CA GLY A 663 1.64 -0.02 0.96
C GLY A 663 3.11 -0.41 0.79
N LEU A 664 3.92 -0.22 1.83
CA LEU A 664 5.34 -0.54 1.85
C LEU A 664 5.58 -1.92 2.46
N ARG A 665 6.68 -2.55 2.05
CA ARG A 665 7.20 -3.76 2.71
C ARG A 665 7.80 -3.39 4.06
N GLY A 666 7.84 -4.35 4.98
CA GLY A 666 8.47 -4.18 6.29
C GLY A 666 9.99 -4.16 6.25
N ARG A 667 10.60 -4.16 7.44
CA ARG A 667 12.05 -4.32 7.65
C ARG A 667 12.61 -5.50 6.82
N ARG A 668 13.73 -5.25 6.16
CA ARG A 668 14.56 -6.27 5.49
C ARG A 668 15.62 -6.80 6.44
N SER A 669 15.78 -8.12 6.54
CA SER A 669 16.81 -8.77 7.37
C SER A 669 18.23 -8.49 6.87
N ASP A 670 18.39 -8.36 5.56
CA ASP A 670 19.66 -8.07 4.86
C ASP A 670 19.97 -6.58 4.72
N CYS A 671 19.25 -5.70 5.42
CA CYS A 671 19.45 -4.26 5.36
C CYS A 671 20.73 -3.83 6.09
N VAL A 672 21.63 -3.11 5.42
CA VAL A 672 22.88 -2.60 6.03
C VAL A 672 22.66 -1.70 7.25
N ALA A 673 21.54 -0.97 7.31
CA ALA A 673 21.24 -0.08 8.43
C ALA A 673 20.52 -0.80 9.58
N CYS A 674 19.38 -1.42 9.29
CA CYS A 674 18.49 -1.96 10.32
C CYS A 674 18.39 -3.49 10.33
N GLY A 675 19.12 -4.20 9.47
CA GLY A 675 19.15 -5.66 9.37
C GLY A 675 19.79 -6.33 10.59
N ASP A 676 20.18 -7.59 10.45
CA ASP A 676 20.68 -8.38 11.58
C ASP A 676 22.14 -8.02 11.95
N ASP A 677 22.94 -7.63 10.96
CA ASP A 677 24.22 -6.93 11.15
C ASP A 677 23.98 -5.41 11.17
N LYS A 678 23.72 -4.85 12.35
CA LYS A 678 23.31 -3.44 12.50
C LYS A 678 24.47 -2.47 12.31
N LEU A 679 24.17 -1.34 11.67
CA LEU A 679 25.04 -0.18 11.68
C LEU A 679 25.22 0.35 13.11
N THR A 680 26.46 0.70 13.49
CA THR A 680 26.77 1.28 14.80
C THR A 680 26.97 2.79 14.70
N GLY A 681 26.69 3.52 15.78
CA GLY A 681 26.93 4.97 15.83
C GLY A 681 28.38 5.35 15.52
N GLN A 682 29.33 4.56 16.02
CA GLN A 682 30.76 4.71 15.72
C GLN A 682 31.07 4.60 14.22
N SER A 683 30.35 3.75 13.47
CA SER A 683 30.53 3.62 12.03
C SER A 683 30.06 4.86 11.27
N ILE A 684 29.06 5.59 11.78
CA ILE A 684 28.60 6.86 11.22
C ILE A 684 29.62 7.96 11.51
N GLU A 685 30.05 8.11 12.77
CA GLU A 685 30.97 9.18 13.20
C GLU A 685 32.34 9.09 12.54
N GLU A 686 32.89 7.88 12.40
CA GLU A 686 34.15 7.63 11.72
C GLU A 686 34.07 7.77 10.18
N GLY A 687 32.86 7.99 9.64
CA GLY A 687 32.66 8.18 8.20
C GLY A 687 32.90 6.91 7.38
N ARG A 688 32.72 5.72 7.97
CA ARG A 688 32.89 4.43 7.27
C ARG A 688 31.89 4.25 6.12
N ILE A 689 30.76 4.95 6.18
CA ILE A 689 29.86 5.17 5.05
C ILE A 689 30.09 6.58 4.54
N ASP A 690 30.70 6.70 3.36
CA ASP A 690 30.72 7.95 2.62
C ASP A 690 29.36 8.13 1.92
N TYR A 691 28.46 8.86 2.55
CA TYR A 691 27.11 9.12 2.02
C TYR A 691 27.12 9.90 0.70
N ILE A 692 28.15 10.72 0.46
CA ILE A 692 28.29 11.53 -0.75
C ILE A 692 28.74 10.63 -1.90
N SER A 693 29.78 9.82 -1.68
CA SER A 693 30.25 8.81 -2.64
C SER A 693 29.18 7.76 -2.92
N PHE A 694 28.47 7.29 -1.88
CA PHE A 694 27.36 6.36 -2.01
C PHE A 694 26.26 6.89 -2.94
N CYS A 695 25.90 8.18 -2.81
CA CYS A 695 24.90 8.85 -3.66
C CYS A 695 25.48 9.40 -4.97
N GLY A 696 26.76 9.11 -5.26
CA GLY A 696 27.53 9.58 -6.40
C GLY A 696 27.54 11.10 -6.60
N GLY A 697 27.44 11.87 -5.51
CA GLY A 697 27.80 13.27 -5.51
C GLY A 697 29.29 13.45 -5.85
N PRO A 698 29.72 14.66 -6.26
CA PRO A 698 31.15 14.91 -6.46
C PRO A 698 31.89 14.63 -5.14
N PRO A 699 32.80 13.64 -5.10
CA PRO A 699 33.53 13.35 -3.87
C PRO A 699 34.37 14.57 -3.51
N GLN A 700 34.48 14.89 -2.22
CA GLN A 700 35.57 15.73 -1.75
C GLN A 700 36.89 15.01 -2.06
N ASP A 701 37.88 15.71 -2.59
CA ASP A 701 39.22 15.16 -2.80
C ASP A 701 39.73 14.56 -1.49
N VAL A 702 39.90 13.25 -1.47
CA VAL A 702 40.52 12.55 -0.34
C VAL A 702 41.97 13.08 -0.25
N LYS A 703 42.37 13.58 0.92
CA LYS A 703 43.75 14.03 1.20
C LYS A 703 44.34 13.20 2.35
N LEU A 704 44.54 11.90 2.09
CA LEU A 704 45.10 10.97 3.09
C LEU A 704 46.62 10.89 2.99
N LEU A 705 47.16 10.89 1.77
CA LEU A 705 48.60 10.82 1.52
C LEU A 705 49.23 12.20 1.31
N THR A 706 50.45 12.39 1.79
CA THR A 706 51.30 13.56 1.51
C THR A 706 51.93 13.43 0.12
N GLY A 707 52.39 14.55 -0.46
CA GLY A 707 52.96 14.58 -1.81
C GLY A 707 54.14 13.64 -2.07
N GLU A 708 54.79 13.10 -1.03
CA GLU A 708 55.88 12.12 -1.14
C GLU A 708 55.39 10.70 -1.50
N HIS A 709 54.12 10.40 -1.23
CA HIS A 709 53.45 9.13 -1.51
C HIS A 709 52.44 9.24 -2.67
N ARG A 710 52.48 10.34 -3.42
CA ARG A 710 51.56 10.59 -4.54
C ARG A 710 52.35 10.94 -5.79
N ILE A 711 52.12 10.20 -6.87
CA ILE A 711 52.80 10.43 -8.15
C ILE A 711 51.84 10.94 -9.22
N ASP A 712 52.32 11.82 -10.09
CA ASP A 712 51.54 12.30 -11.22
C ASP A 712 51.42 11.20 -12.29
N ALA A 713 50.25 11.16 -12.93
CA ALA A 713 50.00 10.29 -14.07
C ALA A 713 51.09 10.46 -15.15
N GLY A 714 51.88 9.42 -15.44
CA GLY A 714 52.91 9.41 -16.51
C GLY A 714 54.30 8.89 -16.13
N ASP A 715 54.65 8.84 -14.84
CA ASP A 715 55.94 8.30 -14.38
C ASP A 715 55.91 6.76 -14.14
N ASN A 716 54.75 6.13 -14.39
CA ASN A 716 54.46 4.74 -14.02
C ASN A 716 55.13 3.68 -14.92
N SER A 717 55.82 4.09 -15.99
CA SER A 717 56.43 3.19 -16.97
C SER A 717 57.63 2.38 -16.43
N ARG A 718 58.04 2.62 -15.18
CA ARG A 718 59.13 1.93 -14.48
C ARG A 718 58.69 1.21 -13.18
N ALA A 719 57.39 1.20 -12.88
CA ALA A 719 56.86 0.62 -11.64
C ALA A 719 56.90 -0.93 -11.64
N PRO A 720 57.55 -1.59 -10.65
CA PRO A 720 57.62 -3.05 -10.59
C PRO A 720 56.29 -3.75 -10.19
N LEU A 721 55.37 -3.08 -9.49
CA LEU A 721 54.03 -3.62 -9.18
C LEU A 721 52.95 -2.53 -9.13
N ILE A 722 51.91 -2.69 -9.97
CA ILE A 722 50.73 -1.81 -10.00
C ILE A 722 49.52 -2.59 -9.50
N VAL A 723 48.84 -2.06 -8.48
CA VAL A 723 47.63 -2.65 -7.89
C VAL A 723 46.42 -1.79 -8.23
N ASP A 724 45.50 -2.34 -9.01
CA ASP A 724 44.23 -1.71 -9.36
C ASP A 724 43.17 -2.07 -8.31
N VAL A 725 42.71 -1.07 -7.56
CA VAL A 725 41.78 -1.28 -6.44
C VAL A 725 40.31 -1.08 -6.79
N ARG A 726 40.00 -0.92 -8.08
CA ARG A 726 38.60 -0.93 -8.54
C ARG A 726 37.94 -2.28 -8.28
N GLU A 727 36.62 -2.31 -8.25
CA GLU A 727 35.90 -3.58 -8.12
C GLU A 727 36.14 -4.48 -9.34
N GLU A 728 36.03 -5.80 -9.18
CA GLU A 728 36.39 -6.77 -10.24
C GLU A 728 35.70 -6.46 -11.57
N ILE A 729 34.42 -6.10 -11.52
CA ILE A 729 33.64 -5.77 -12.71
C ILE A 729 34.13 -4.47 -13.39
N GLU A 730 34.53 -3.46 -12.61
CA GLU A 730 35.06 -2.19 -13.12
C GLU A 730 36.45 -2.38 -13.73
N PHE A 731 37.26 -3.25 -13.14
CA PHE A 731 38.54 -3.66 -13.68
C PHE A 731 38.38 -4.45 -14.99
N GLU A 732 37.37 -5.31 -15.09
CA GLU A 732 37.12 -6.11 -16.30
C GLU A 732 36.63 -5.28 -17.48
N ILE A 733 35.72 -4.34 -17.24
CA ILE A 733 35.07 -3.54 -18.30
C ILE A 733 35.79 -2.21 -18.61
N GLY A 734 36.59 -1.70 -17.68
CA GLY A 734 37.28 -0.41 -17.78
C GLY A 734 38.66 -0.51 -18.43
N ALA A 735 39.26 0.65 -18.73
CA ALA A 735 40.64 0.71 -19.20
C ALA A 735 41.60 0.07 -18.18
N LYS A 736 42.50 -0.78 -18.65
CA LYS A 736 43.46 -1.51 -17.81
C LYS A 736 44.85 -0.90 -17.93
N VAL A 737 45.47 -0.61 -16.79
CA VAL A 737 46.89 -0.23 -16.76
C VAL A 737 47.73 -1.47 -17.07
N LYS A 738 48.65 -1.37 -18.02
CA LYS A 738 49.45 -2.53 -18.47
C LYS A 738 50.24 -3.14 -17.31
N GLY A 739 50.01 -4.42 -17.03
CA GLY A 739 50.68 -5.15 -15.95
C GLY A 739 50.08 -4.92 -14.55
N SER A 740 48.90 -4.30 -14.42
CA SER A 740 48.24 -4.15 -13.13
C SER A 740 47.55 -5.44 -12.66
N VAL A 741 47.59 -5.67 -11.35
CA VAL A 741 46.88 -6.75 -10.66
C VAL A 741 45.67 -6.16 -9.94
N ASN A 742 44.49 -6.76 -10.11
CA ASN A 742 43.28 -6.28 -9.43
C ASN A 742 43.17 -6.83 -8.01
N ILE A 743 43.06 -5.93 -7.04
CA ILE A 743 42.75 -6.25 -5.65
C ILE A 743 41.66 -5.26 -5.21
N PRO A 744 40.38 -5.63 -5.28
CA PRO A 744 39.26 -4.72 -5.00
C PRO A 744 39.35 -4.01 -3.66
N ILE A 745 39.03 -2.71 -3.63
CA ILE A 745 39.04 -1.92 -2.40
C ILE A 745 38.10 -2.49 -1.34
N SER A 746 36.93 -3.02 -1.74
CA SER A 746 36.00 -3.71 -0.84
C SER A 746 36.66 -4.86 -0.08
N ARG A 747 37.58 -5.60 -0.71
CA ARG A 747 38.32 -6.71 -0.10
C ARG A 747 39.33 -6.20 0.93
N ILE A 748 40.13 -5.20 0.58
CA ILE A 748 41.15 -4.55 1.45
C ILE A 748 40.50 -3.89 2.67
N LEU A 749 39.30 -3.31 2.49
CA LEU A 749 38.54 -2.71 3.58
C LEU A 749 37.97 -3.77 4.53
N ARG A 750 37.50 -4.90 4.01
CA ARG A 750 36.87 -5.98 4.77
C ARG A 750 37.86 -6.78 5.63
N ASP A 751 39.03 -7.12 5.10
CA ASP A 751 40.02 -7.97 5.80
C ASP A 751 41.11 -7.16 6.53
N GLY A 752 41.05 -5.83 6.47
CA GLY A 752 42.07 -4.96 7.07
C GLY A 752 43.44 -5.05 6.39
N GLY A 753 43.53 -5.68 5.23
CA GLY A 753 44.77 -5.90 4.47
C GLY A 753 45.47 -7.22 4.72
N ALA A 754 45.03 -8.05 5.68
CA ALA A 754 45.78 -9.24 6.10
C ALA A 754 45.92 -10.31 4.99
N ASP A 755 44.81 -10.70 4.36
CA ASP A 755 44.82 -11.69 3.27
C ASP A 755 45.10 -11.03 1.91
N SER A 756 44.61 -9.81 1.70
CA SER A 756 44.78 -9.05 0.47
C SER A 756 46.24 -8.67 0.19
N PHE A 757 47.05 -8.41 1.21
CA PHE A 757 48.46 -8.07 1.04
C PHE A 757 49.42 -9.27 1.09
N ALA A 758 48.96 -10.44 1.52
CA ALA A 758 49.74 -11.69 1.47
C ALA A 758 50.03 -12.15 0.02
N GLY A 759 49.14 -11.84 -0.93
CA GLY A 759 49.38 -12.09 -2.36
C GLY A 759 50.44 -11.17 -2.98
N ILE A 760 50.65 -9.99 -2.41
CA ILE A 760 51.65 -9.01 -2.87
C ILE A 760 53.07 -9.45 -2.49
N THR A 761 53.23 -10.30 -1.47
CA THR A 761 54.54 -10.85 -1.04
C THR A 761 54.92 -12.18 -1.70
N GLY A 762 53.96 -12.93 -2.25
CA GLY A 762 54.17 -14.28 -2.83
C GLY A 762 54.55 -14.34 -4.33
N LEU A 763 54.53 -13.23 -5.06
CA LEU A 763 54.74 -13.20 -6.53
C LEU A 763 56.22 -13.26 -6.99
N GLN A 764 57.16 -13.69 -6.14
CA GLN A 764 58.59 -13.85 -6.49
C GLN A 764 59.22 -15.16 -5.98
N GLN A 765 58.53 -16.29 -6.10
CA GLN A 765 59.16 -17.60 -5.91
C GLN A 765 58.95 -18.49 -7.14
N GLU A 766 59.78 -18.30 -8.17
CA GLU A 766 60.07 -19.36 -9.14
C GLU A 766 61.60 -19.42 -9.38
N GLU A 767 62.18 -20.51 -8.87
CA GLU A 767 63.39 -21.23 -9.29
C GLU A 767 64.76 -20.52 -9.38
N GLU A 768 65.59 -20.69 -8.35
CA GLU A 768 67.01 -21.08 -8.55
C GLU A 768 67.35 -22.25 -7.62
N GLU A 769 67.40 -23.45 -8.21
CA GLU A 769 68.16 -24.58 -7.67
C GLU A 769 69.66 -24.27 -7.77
N GLY A 770 70.37 -24.23 -6.64
CA GLY A 770 71.81 -24.49 -6.61
C GLY A 770 72.68 -23.54 -5.78
N GLY A 771 72.99 -23.97 -4.55
CA GLY A 771 74.34 -23.84 -3.99
C GLY A 771 74.71 -22.61 -3.14
N GLY A 772 74.94 -22.86 -1.84
CA GLY A 772 76.12 -22.35 -1.13
C GLY A 772 76.05 -21.02 -0.38
N THR A 773 75.91 -21.14 0.96
CA THR A 773 76.50 -20.34 2.07
C THR A 773 76.46 -18.80 2.09
N ASP A 774 75.92 -18.30 3.22
CA ASP A 774 76.25 -17.06 3.96
C ASP A 774 76.30 -15.72 3.21
N ASP A 775 75.19 -14.97 3.25
CA ASP A 775 75.18 -13.57 3.72
C ASP A 775 73.75 -13.08 4.03
N CYS A 776 73.53 -12.42 5.17
CA CYS A 776 72.22 -11.93 5.61
C CYS A 776 71.87 -10.57 4.96
N HIS A 777 71.58 -10.60 3.66
CA HIS A 777 70.98 -9.45 2.97
C HIS A 777 69.49 -9.31 3.35
N LEU A 778 69.13 -8.19 3.98
CA LEU A 778 67.76 -7.73 4.14
C LEU A 778 67.08 -7.66 2.76
N GLN A 779 66.12 -8.54 2.50
CA GLN A 779 65.33 -8.53 1.25
C GLN A 779 64.53 -7.22 1.17
N GLU A 780 64.93 -6.32 0.27
CA GLU A 780 64.15 -5.12 -0.06
C GLU A 780 63.00 -5.48 -0.99
N HIS A 781 61.76 -5.24 -0.55
CA HIS A 781 60.56 -5.48 -1.35
C HIS A 781 60.32 -4.36 -2.39
N PRO A 782 59.72 -4.69 -3.56
CA PRO A 782 59.53 -3.77 -4.68
C PRO A 782 58.58 -2.61 -4.35
N GLU A 783 58.65 -1.56 -5.17
CA GLU A 783 57.77 -0.39 -5.10
C GLU A 783 56.33 -0.78 -5.51
N VAL A 784 55.33 -0.30 -4.75
CA VAL A 784 53.91 -0.62 -4.96
C VAL A 784 53.12 0.64 -5.29
N TYR A 785 52.42 0.60 -6.43
CA TYR A 785 51.65 1.72 -6.95
C TYR A 785 50.17 1.36 -6.97
N PHE A 786 49.36 2.09 -6.21
CA PHE A 786 47.92 1.92 -6.19
C PHE A 786 47.24 2.82 -7.21
N VAL A 787 46.28 2.27 -7.94
CA VAL A 787 45.47 3.00 -8.92
C VAL A 787 43.99 2.66 -8.74
N CYS A 788 43.13 3.68 -8.85
CA CYS A 788 41.68 3.51 -8.99
C CYS A 788 41.15 4.44 -10.08
N GLN A 789 39.83 4.56 -10.24
CA GLN A 789 39.27 5.40 -11.30
C GLN A 789 39.67 6.88 -11.19
N ARG A 790 39.72 7.45 -9.98
CA ARG A 790 39.92 8.91 -9.73
C ARG A 790 41.02 9.28 -8.75
N GLY A 791 41.75 8.31 -8.19
CA GLY A 791 42.83 8.59 -7.22
C GLY A 791 42.36 8.77 -5.77
N ASN A 792 41.14 8.31 -5.42
CA ASN A 792 40.59 8.40 -4.06
C ASN A 792 40.80 7.09 -3.29
N ASP A 793 40.26 5.98 -3.81
CA ASP A 793 40.41 4.65 -3.20
C ASP A 793 41.86 4.16 -3.19
N SER A 794 42.65 4.57 -4.17
CA SER A 794 44.08 4.27 -4.25
C SER A 794 44.87 4.88 -3.07
N GLN A 795 44.49 6.07 -2.59
CA GLN A 795 45.10 6.66 -1.40
C GLN A 795 44.77 5.86 -0.13
N ILE A 796 43.53 5.39 -0.01
CA ILE A 796 43.08 4.58 1.13
C ILE A 796 43.83 3.24 1.16
N ALA A 797 43.95 2.57 0.02
CA ALA A 797 44.67 1.31 -0.10
C ALA A 797 46.17 1.45 0.21
N ALA A 798 46.80 2.49 -0.33
CA ALA A 798 48.21 2.80 -0.05
C ALA A 798 48.46 3.11 1.43
N GLN A 799 47.60 3.92 2.07
CA GLN A 799 47.71 4.20 3.51
C GLN A 799 47.58 2.93 4.35
N LYS A 800 46.64 2.04 4.00
CA LYS A 800 46.49 0.75 4.69
C LYS A 800 47.69 -0.16 4.54
N LEU A 801 48.33 -0.20 3.37
CA LEU A 801 49.56 -0.98 3.20
C LEU A 801 50.72 -0.38 4.01
N ILE A 802 50.84 0.95 4.08
CA ILE A 802 51.84 1.64 4.92
C ILE A 802 51.65 1.25 6.39
N ASP A 803 50.41 1.28 6.88
CA ASP A 803 50.10 0.93 8.27
C ASP A 803 50.35 -0.56 8.56
N TRP A 804 50.02 -1.43 7.61
CA TRP A 804 50.26 -2.87 7.70
C TRP A 804 51.76 -3.22 7.68
N ASP A 805 52.53 -2.63 6.78
CA ASP A 805 53.99 -2.84 6.70
C ASP A 805 54.69 -2.35 7.97
N ARG A 806 54.24 -1.22 8.56
CA ARG A 806 54.74 -0.72 9.85
C ARG A 806 54.44 -1.70 10.98
N GLN A 807 53.27 -2.32 10.99
CA GLN A 807 52.88 -3.30 12.02
C GLN A 807 53.65 -4.63 11.88
N ASN A 808 53.99 -5.03 10.66
CA ASN A 808 54.63 -6.31 10.37
C ASN A 808 56.16 -6.21 10.13
N SER A 809 56.76 -5.05 10.39
CA SER A 809 58.20 -4.79 10.20
C SER A 809 58.72 -5.08 8.78
N VAL A 810 57.86 -4.89 7.77
CA VAL A 810 58.21 -5.05 6.35
C VAL A 810 58.76 -3.73 5.82
N ARG A 811 59.88 -3.77 5.08
CA ARG A 811 60.50 -2.57 4.49
C ARG A 811 60.42 -2.62 2.96
N ARG A 812 59.58 -1.76 2.38
CA ARG A 812 59.46 -1.56 0.92
C ARG A 812 60.22 -0.32 0.48
N LYS A 813 60.65 -0.31 -0.78
CA LYS A 813 61.32 0.85 -1.39
C LYS A 813 60.42 2.07 -1.47
N TRP A 814 59.17 1.88 -1.89
CA TRP A 814 58.18 2.95 -1.99
C TRP A 814 56.75 2.40 -2.04
N ILE A 815 55.80 3.15 -1.49
CA ILE A 815 54.35 2.86 -1.53
C ILE A 815 53.63 4.16 -1.81
N GLY A 816 52.70 4.16 -2.75
CA GLY A 816 51.90 5.35 -3.01
C GLY A 816 50.86 5.18 -4.09
N ASP A 817 50.21 6.29 -4.42
CA ASP A 817 49.05 6.34 -5.31
C ASP A 817 49.28 7.22 -6.53
N VAL A 818 48.50 6.97 -7.60
CA VAL A 818 48.51 7.81 -8.81
C VAL A 818 47.47 8.92 -8.67
N VAL A 819 47.93 10.17 -8.67
CA VAL A 819 47.08 11.36 -8.55
C VAL A 819 46.07 11.40 -9.71
N GLY A 820 44.78 11.45 -9.35
CA GLY A 820 43.69 11.49 -10.33
C GLY A 820 43.35 10.13 -10.99
N GLY A 821 44.05 9.05 -10.61
CA GLY A 821 43.76 7.69 -11.03
C GLY A 821 43.85 7.45 -12.54
N ILE A 822 43.09 6.48 -13.03
CA ILE A 822 43.06 6.10 -14.46
C ILE A 822 42.53 7.24 -15.32
N LEU A 823 41.56 8.03 -14.85
CA LEU A 823 41.08 9.18 -15.61
C LEU A 823 42.18 10.23 -15.85
N ALA A 824 43.14 10.38 -14.93
CA ALA A 824 44.28 11.27 -15.15
C ALA A 824 45.31 10.68 -16.11
N LEU A 825 45.50 9.36 -16.10
CA LEU A 825 46.31 8.64 -17.09
C LEU A 825 45.70 8.79 -18.49
N GLU A 826 44.41 8.53 -18.63
CA GLU A 826 43.66 8.69 -19.89
C GLU A 826 43.64 10.14 -20.38
N LYS A 827 43.42 11.13 -19.49
CA LYS A 827 43.48 12.55 -19.88
C LYS A 827 44.86 12.99 -20.34
N LYS A 828 45.93 12.35 -19.85
CA LYS A 828 47.30 12.68 -20.25
C LYS A 828 47.69 11.95 -21.54
N GLU A 829 47.26 10.72 -21.73
CA GLU A 829 47.33 10.01 -23.02
C GLU A 829 46.54 10.77 -24.10
N ALA A 830 45.32 11.22 -23.77
CA ALA A 830 44.52 12.09 -24.62
C ALA A 830 45.16 13.47 -24.87
N ARG A 831 45.95 14.02 -23.92
CA ARG A 831 46.73 15.25 -24.16
C ARG A 831 47.94 15.04 -25.07
N VAL A 832 48.57 13.88 -25.02
CA VAL A 832 49.63 13.47 -25.96
C VAL A 832 49.04 13.27 -27.36
N GLU A 833 47.79 12.82 -27.46
CA GLU A 833 47.03 12.76 -28.71
C GLU A 833 46.46 14.13 -29.14
N GLU A 834 46.10 15.04 -28.22
CA GLU A 834 45.61 16.41 -28.53
C GLU A 834 46.72 17.34 -29.04
N GLU A 835 47.98 17.14 -28.65
CA GLU A 835 49.12 17.80 -29.30
C GLU A 835 49.39 17.24 -30.72
N GLN A 836 48.70 16.15 -31.10
CA GLN A 836 48.67 15.58 -32.45
C GLN A 836 47.23 15.38 -32.98
N GLY A 837 46.35 16.37 -32.78
CA GLY A 837 45.28 16.70 -33.74
C GLY A 837 43.82 16.50 -33.33
N GLY A 838 43.08 17.62 -33.30
CA GLY A 838 41.74 17.77 -33.92
C GLY A 838 40.48 17.38 -33.10
N GLN A 839 39.59 18.35 -32.89
CA GLN A 839 38.21 18.25 -32.35
C GLN A 839 37.44 16.97 -32.76
N ALA A 840 36.73 16.36 -31.82
CA ALA A 840 35.76 15.29 -32.10
C ALA A 840 34.60 15.81 -32.98
N ASN A 841 34.65 15.47 -34.27
CA ASN A 841 33.60 15.78 -35.25
C ASN A 841 32.36 14.89 -35.01
N LEU A 842 31.22 15.49 -34.67
CA LEU A 842 29.92 14.80 -34.71
C LEU A 842 29.63 14.33 -36.15
N PRO A 843 28.93 13.19 -36.35
CA PRO A 843 28.66 12.63 -37.67
C PRO A 843 27.52 13.37 -38.38
N LEU A 844 27.64 14.70 -38.54
CA LEU A 844 26.67 15.53 -39.26
C LEU A 844 26.85 15.39 -40.80
N PRO A 845 25.78 15.58 -41.59
CA PRO A 845 25.89 15.64 -43.05
C PRO A 845 26.87 16.75 -43.47
N SER A 846 28.05 16.37 -43.93
CA SER A 846 29.09 17.27 -44.44
C SER A 846 29.68 16.66 -45.72
N ASP A 847 30.48 17.41 -46.48
CA ASP A 847 31.06 16.99 -47.77
C ASP A 847 31.94 15.70 -47.69
N HIS A 848 32.21 15.21 -46.46
CA HIS A 848 32.80 13.91 -46.16
C HIS A 848 31.85 13.05 -45.28
N GLY A 849 30.69 12.68 -45.83
CA GLY A 849 29.67 11.88 -45.15
C GLY A 849 30.07 10.41 -44.90
N GLY A 850 30.82 10.15 -43.84
CA GLY A 850 31.18 8.79 -43.36
C GLY A 850 32.31 8.10 -44.14
N PRO A 851 32.74 6.89 -43.72
CA PRO A 851 32.02 5.97 -42.84
C PRO A 851 32.26 6.21 -41.33
N TYR A 852 31.18 6.11 -40.56
CA TYR A 852 31.16 6.09 -39.09
C TYR A 852 30.93 4.66 -38.59
N THR A 853 31.58 4.28 -37.49
CA THR A 853 31.41 2.95 -36.87
C THR A 853 30.63 3.09 -35.57
N GLY A 854 29.60 2.26 -35.39
CA GLY A 854 28.79 2.26 -34.17
C GLY A 854 27.95 0.99 -34.02
N ASP A 855 27.28 0.87 -32.89
CA ASP A 855 26.38 -0.24 -32.62
C ASP A 855 25.06 -0.07 -33.39
N LEU A 856 24.60 -1.17 -33.99
CA LEU A 856 23.28 -1.34 -34.57
C LEU A 856 22.44 -2.15 -33.59
N THR A 857 21.27 -1.63 -33.22
CA THR A 857 20.20 -2.36 -32.54
C THR A 857 18.92 -2.32 -33.36
N TYR A 858 17.83 -2.92 -32.87
CA TYR A 858 16.54 -2.78 -33.52
C TYR A 858 15.39 -2.46 -32.57
N TYR A 859 14.36 -1.79 -33.12
CA TYR A 859 13.13 -1.41 -32.42
C TYR A 859 11.88 -1.70 -33.27
N GLU A 860 10.71 -1.66 -32.63
CA GLU A 860 9.42 -1.66 -33.31
C GLU A 860 8.97 -0.21 -33.56
N PRO A 861 8.95 0.26 -34.82
CA PRO A 861 8.65 1.65 -35.12
C PRO A 861 7.16 1.97 -34.97
N GLY A 862 6.88 3.22 -34.60
CA GLY A 862 5.55 3.83 -34.52
C GLY A 862 5.58 5.25 -35.08
N LEU A 863 4.99 6.23 -34.38
CA LEU A 863 5.16 7.65 -34.69
C LEU A 863 6.53 8.13 -34.20
N GLY A 864 7.47 8.36 -35.12
CA GLY A 864 8.83 8.81 -34.79
C GLY A 864 8.96 10.32 -34.58
N ALA A 865 10.11 10.76 -34.05
CA ALA A 865 10.43 12.17 -33.77
C ALA A 865 10.35 13.10 -34.99
N CYS A 866 10.40 12.56 -36.21
CA CYS A 866 10.19 13.30 -37.45
C CYS A 866 8.71 13.50 -37.82
N GLY A 867 7.78 13.02 -37.00
CA GLY A 867 6.34 13.08 -37.26
C GLY A 867 5.85 12.06 -38.29
N ILE A 868 6.71 11.10 -38.66
CA ILE A 868 6.42 10.05 -39.64
C ILE A 868 6.04 8.77 -38.90
N THR A 869 4.87 8.21 -39.19
CA THR A 869 4.49 6.87 -38.70
C THR A 869 5.07 5.82 -39.63
N SER A 870 5.92 4.94 -39.09
CA SER A 870 6.59 3.87 -39.86
C SER A 870 6.23 2.49 -39.33
N SER A 871 6.34 1.46 -40.15
CA SER A 871 6.08 0.06 -39.75
C SER A 871 7.35 -0.78 -39.69
N SER A 872 7.33 -1.90 -38.96
CA SER A 872 8.48 -2.81 -38.80
C SER A 872 8.98 -3.44 -40.11
N SER A 873 8.20 -3.33 -41.19
CA SER A 873 8.55 -3.81 -42.54
C SER A 873 9.35 -2.82 -43.39
N GLU A 874 9.48 -1.56 -42.94
CA GLU A 874 10.16 -0.49 -43.66
C GLU A 874 11.63 -0.37 -43.25
N ASN A 875 12.49 0.07 -44.16
CA ASN A 875 13.91 0.31 -43.88
C ASN A 875 14.11 1.72 -43.30
N VAL A 876 13.80 1.89 -42.02
CA VAL A 876 13.96 3.17 -41.31
C VAL A 876 14.93 3.06 -40.15
N VAL A 877 15.47 4.20 -39.73
CA VAL A 877 16.47 4.34 -38.66
C VAL A 877 16.11 5.47 -37.71
N ALA A 878 16.37 5.23 -36.43
CA ALA A 878 16.47 6.22 -35.39
C ALA A 878 17.96 6.54 -35.14
N VAL A 879 18.37 7.79 -35.40
CA VAL A 879 19.74 8.25 -35.14
C VAL A 879 19.86 8.73 -33.69
N SER A 880 21.08 8.76 -33.16
CA SER A 880 21.32 9.17 -31.77
C SER A 880 20.75 10.55 -31.44
N HIS A 881 20.24 10.71 -30.22
CA HIS A 881 19.75 12.01 -29.75
C HIS A 881 20.82 13.10 -29.82
N THR A 882 22.10 12.76 -29.56
CA THR A 882 23.20 13.72 -29.67
C THR A 882 23.35 14.27 -31.09
N LEU A 883 23.17 13.41 -32.10
CA LEU A 883 23.23 13.81 -33.51
C LEU A 883 21.96 14.56 -33.94
N PHE A 884 20.79 14.04 -33.55
CA PHE A 884 19.49 14.62 -33.88
C PHE A 884 19.33 16.03 -33.29
N ASP A 885 19.65 16.20 -32.01
CA ASP A 885 19.49 17.47 -31.29
C ASP A 885 20.53 18.50 -31.76
N ALA A 886 21.75 18.06 -32.10
CA ALA A 886 22.78 18.95 -32.65
C ALA A 886 22.40 19.53 -34.02
N ALA A 887 21.60 18.81 -34.82
CA ALA A 887 21.12 19.28 -36.12
C ALA A 887 19.85 20.14 -36.04
N GLN A 888 19.19 20.21 -34.88
CA GLN A 888 17.90 20.88 -34.70
C GLN A 888 18.06 22.41 -34.79
N THR A 889 17.39 23.05 -35.76
CA THR A 889 17.46 24.51 -35.96
C THR A 889 16.23 25.29 -35.44
N GLY A 890 15.28 24.63 -34.76
CA GLY A 890 14.05 25.24 -34.24
C GLY A 890 13.34 24.41 -33.16
N SER A 891 12.17 24.84 -32.67
CA SER A 891 11.44 24.15 -31.59
C SER A 891 10.55 22.99 -32.03
N ASP A 892 10.30 22.84 -33.34
CA ASP A 892 9.51 21.74 -33.91
C ASP A 892 10.43 20.56 -34.31
N PRO A 893 10.40 19.41 -33.60
CA PRO A 893 11.26 18.27 -33.91
C PRO A 893 10.92 17.62 -35.26
N ASN A 894 9.69 17.80 -35.78
CA ASN A 894 9.31 17.28 -37.09
C ASN A 894 10.01 18.01 -38.24
N ALA A 895 10.53 19.22 -37.98
CA ALA A 895 11.24 20.05 -38.92
C ALA A 895 12.78 19.89 -38.83
N ASN A 896 13.27 18.82 -38.16
CA ASN A 896 14.71 18.56 -38.06
C ASN A 896 15.33 18.32 -39.46
N PRO A 897 16.46 18.96 -39.81
CA PRO A 897 17.13 18.77 -41.10
C PRO A 897 17.54 17.32 -41.42
N LEU A 898 17.70 16.47 -40.41
CA LEU A 898 18.01 15.05 -40.61
C LEU A 898 16.77 14.22 -40.97
N CYS A 899 15.56 14.69 -40.68
CA CYS A 899 14.35 13.95 -41.00
C CYS A 899 14.20 13.74 -42.51
N GLY A 900 14.04 12.48 -42.93
CA GLY A 900 13.94 12.09 -44.34
C GLY A 900 15.28 11.94 -45.08
N THR A 901 16.40 12.28 -44.44
CA THR A 901 17.74 11.98 -45.00
C THR A 901 18.02 10.47 -44.96
N LYS A 902 18.94 10.00 -45.81
CA LYS A 902 19.24 8.59 -45.95
C LYS A 902 20.64 8.27 -45.48
N ILE A 903 20.81 7.09 -44.89
CA ILE A 903 22.12 6.52 -44.56
C ILE A 903 22.25 5.14 -45.21
N ARG A 904 23.49 4.74 -45.47
CA ARG A 904 23.83 3.38 -45.90
C ARG A 904 24.59 2.69 -44.79
N ALA A 905 24.01 1.64 -44.21
CA ALA A 905 24.63 0.79 -43.20
C ALA A 905 25.22 -0.48 -43.85
N LYS A 906 26.42 -0.84 -43.43
CA LYS A 906 27.25 -1.93 -43.95
C LYS A 906 27.80 -2.78 -42.82
N ARG A 907 27.71 -4.09 -42.97
CA ARG A 907 28.32 -5.07 -42.06
C ARG A 907 29.07 -6.14 -42.84
N TYR A 908 30.29 -6.42 -42.41
CA TYR A 908 31.09 -7.53 -42.92
C TYR A 908 31.08 -8.68 -41.90
N LYS A 909 30.82 -9.91 -42.34
CA LYS A 909 30.92 -11.12 -41.51
C LYS A 909 31.74 -12.16 -42.27
N GLU A 910 32.78 -12.68 -41.61
CA GLU A 910 33.67 -13.69 -42.15
C GLU A 910 32.86 -14.95 -42.54
N GLY A 911 32.99 -15.41 -43.79
CA GLY A 911 32.22 -16.53 -44.35
C GLY A 911 30.85 -16.20 -44.96
N VAL A 912 30.32 -14.96 -44.80
CA VAL A 912 28.99 -14.56 -45.32
C VAL A 912 29.08 -13.38 -46.31
N GLY A 913 30.18 -12.65 -46.34
CA GLY A 913 30.40 -11.50 -47.23
C GLY A 913 29.86 -10.18 -46.68
N GLU A 914 29.98 -9.10 -47.46
CA GLU A 914 29.48 -7.76 -47.11
C GLU A 914 27.97 -7.69 -47.34
N ARG A 915 27.22 -7.25 -46.31
CA ARG A 915 25.79 -6.93 -46.41
C ARG A 915 25.58 -5.44 -46.25
N THR A 916 24.64 -4.87 -47.01
CA THR A 916 24.37 -3.43 -47.04
C THR A 916 22.87 -3.16 -47.08
N VAL A 917 22.43 -2.11 -46.38
CA VAL A 917 21.04 -1.63 -46.41
C VAL A 917 21.00 -0.10 -46.37
N ASP A 918 20.11 0.48 -47.17
CA ASP A 918 19.83 1.92 -47.16
C ASP A 918 18.62 2.19 -46.26
N LEU A 919 18.75 3.16 -45.36
CA LEU A 919 17.81 3.46 -44.28
C LEU A 919 17.42 4.93 -44.34
N THR A 920 16.17 5.24 -44.01
CA THR A 920 15.68 6.64 -43.93
C THR A 920 15.54 7.06 -42.47
N VAL A 921 16.05 8.23 -42.12
CA VAL A 921 15.94 8.79 -40.75
C VAL A 921 14.51 9.25 -40.52
N VAL A 922 13.83 8.63 -39.55
CA VAL A 922 12.44 8.96 -39.20
C VAL A 922 12.23 9.20 -37.69
N ASP A 923 13.25 8.91 -36.89
CA ASP A 923 13.11 8.90 -35.44
C ASP A 923 14.42 9.25 -34.72
N ARG A 924 14.34 9.44 -33.41
CA ARG A 924 15.43 9.81 -32.52
C ARG A 924 15.64 8.74 -31.44
N CYS A 925 16.81 8.12 -31.42
CA CYS A 925 17.19 7.15 -30.41
C CYS A 925 17.79 7.83 -29.16
N VAL A 926 17.04 7.81 -28.05
CA VAL A 926 17.46 8.43 -26.78
C VAL A 926 18.59 7.65 -26.10
N GLY A 927 18.68 6.33 -26.32
CA GLY A 927 19.69 5.46 -25.72
C GLY A 927 20.97 5.24 -26.53
N CYS A 928 21.07 5.78 -27.75
CA CYS A 928 22.18 5.54 -28.67
C CYS A 928 23.33 6.53 -28.47
N LYS A 929 24.60 6.08 -28.56
CA LYS A 929 25.78 6.97 -28.63
C LYS A 929 25.84 7.68 -29.98
N SER A 930 26.72 8.69 -30.11
CA SER A 930 26.79 9.59 -31.27
C SER A 930 26.84 8.89 -32.64
N THR A 931 27.50 7.73 -32.76
CA THR A 931 27.59 6.93 -33.99
C THR A 931 26.73 5.66 -33.99
N ASP A 932 25.98 5.38 -32.92
CA ASP A 932 25.07 4.24 -32.85
C ASP A 932 23.76 4.55 -33.57
N ILE A 933 23.15 3.52 -34.15
CA ILE A 933 21.90 3.63 -34.90
C ILE A 933 20.94 2.50 -34.53
N ASP A 934 19.65 2.82 -34.40
CA ASP A 934 18.60 1.85 -34.08
C ASP A 934 17.67 1.69 -35.28
N VAL A 935 17.41 0.47 -35.76
CA VAL A 935 16.69 0.24 -37.01
C VAL A 935 15.46 -0.65 -36.82
N THR A 936 14.62 -0.78 -37.84
CA THR A 936 13.52 -1.76 -37.76
C THR A 936 14.04 -3.20 -37.72
N THR A 937 13.24 -4.11 -37.16
CA THR A 937 13.52 -5.56 -37.16
C THR A 937 13.82 -6.10 -38.56
N THR A 938 13.10 -5.64 -39.59
CA THR A 938 13.35 -6.03 -40.99
C THR A 938 14.69 -5.52 -41.51
N ALA A 939 15.06 -4.27 -41.20
CA ALA A 939 16.35 -3.70 -41.58
C ALA A 939 17.51 -4.41 -40.88
N PHE A 940 17.35 -4.72 -39.59
CA PHE A 940 18.34 -5.45 -38.81
C PHE A 940 18.57 -6.86 -39.37
N GLY A 941 17.48 -7.58 -39.68
CA GLY A 941 17.53 -8.93 -40.26
C GLY A 941 18.30 -9.02 -41.59
N ARG A 942 18.44 -7.90 -42.32
CA ARG A 942 19.26 -7.83 -43.54
C ARG A 942 20.75 -7.76 -43.25
N LEU A 943 21.15 -7.21 -42.10
CA LEU A 943 22.56 -7.05 -41.70
C LEU A 943 23.04 -8.13 -40.72
N ALA A 944 22.16 -8.66 -39.87
CA ALA A 944 22.49 -9.62 -38.83
C ALA A 944 21.32 -10.53 -38.46
N ASP A 945 21.64 -11.68 -37.85
CA ASP A 945 20.64 -12.58 -37.28
C ASP A 945 20.01 -11.92 -36.04
N LEU A 946 18.68 -11.94 -35.94
CA LEU A 946 17.93 -11.21 -34.90
C LEU A 946 18.35 -11.60 -33.47
N ASP A 947 18.74 -12.85 -33.26
CA ASP A 947 19.16 -13.38 -31.95
C ASP A 947 20.42 -12.70 -31.37
N LEU A 948 21.20 -12.00 -32.20
CA LEU A 948 22.36 -11.25 -31.72
C LEU A 948 21.96 -10.00 -30.93
N GLY A 949 20.77 -9.42 -31.19
CA GLY A 949 20.22 -8.24 -30.51
C GLY A 949 20.97 -6.92 -30.74
N ARG A 950 22.29 -6.97 -30.90
CA ARG A 950 23.20 -5.84 -31.10
C ARG A 950 24.39 -6.29 -31.92
N VAL A 951 24.79 -5.50 -32.92
CA VAL A 951 25.98 -5.78 -33.74
C VAL A 951 26.69 -4.49 -34.14
N THR A 952 28.00 -4.52 -34.31
CA THR A 952 28.73 -3.37 -34.83
C THR A 952 28.56 -3.24 -36.35
N VAL A 953 28.32 -2.03 -36.83
CA VAL A 953 28.18 -1.68 -38.25
C VAL A 953 28.97 -0.43 -38.62
N THR A 954 29.24 -0.27 -39.90
CA THR A 954 29.73 0.99 -40.47
C THR A 954 28.62 1.64 -41.27
N TRP A 955 28.39 2.94 -41.12
CA TRP A 955 27.37 3.65 -41.89
C TRP A 955 27.84 5.01 -42.39
N SER A 956 27.21 5.50 -43.45
CA SER A 956 27.57 6.77 -44.12
C SER A 956 26.30 7.50 -44.57
N TRP A 957 26.34 8.84 -44.58
CA TRP A 957 25.25 9.63 -45.14
C TRP A 957 25.19 9.43 -46.65
N LEU A 958 23.98 9.25 -47.17
CA LEU A 958 23.72 9.29 -48.60
C LEU A 958 23.33 10.73 -48.95
N GLY A 959 24.18 11.40 -49.73
CA GLY A 959 23.99 12.77 -50.20
C GLY A 959 22.78 12.94 -51.10
#